data_AF-A0A250VM47-F1
#
_entry.id   AF-A0A250VM47-F1
#
_cell.length_a   1.000
_cell.length_b   1.000
_cell.length_c   1.000
_cell.angle_alpha   90.00
_cell.angle_beta   90.00
_cell.angle_gamma   90.00
#
_symmetry.space_group_name_H-M   'P 1'
#
loop_
_entity.id
_entity.type
_entity.pdbx_description
1 polymer ?
#
loop_
_entity_poly.entity_id
_entity_poly.type
_entity_poly.pdbx_seq_one_letter_code
_entity_poly.pdbx_strand_id
1 'polypeptide(L)'
;MTHLPPPAEELRLLDTELRQLDARRALLLARRAWLITALRPPVAPPLPPPPVRRPETTAPRVQNVLLVLGGILLTVAAIAFTLVSWGRMGIAGRALVLGAVTLAALGSPVLLLRHRLRSTAEAVAGLGLALTVLDVYALHEVAFPDTNGQGYAAVASALLAALWTAYGLALGGPRRPAGEGATPARLPLRLPLPTAMAAAQLPLILWAAAADAGAPAMTAALLVTAALDTAVALRVPVRSVRLVATVGAYGLGGWGSFAAGWLSWTATGPSAVARAAALLLFAAAIALAAAWRLPDTNVATWVASAGGLLTVAALGGVPRSSLPGEWTVPGYLLCAVALLAAVRTRLPEPMRRGLALGAASVQAVAVVWALPPVAVAVLGPVAWVGRVWTGAPSTAREAVTTDGVPWPAYAATAPLVLVVVATVLAVAVRGTQWRPRATIGASALAWAAALVLPAALDIPYWAGMSAQGLTIVAALAYVARSAEPRPVLFLLALVSSVSLACLSLAAEGTTLGVLAALTVLFAAVSGRSRLAPVAALTYATALACAVGASLGWPSQYIALLVLLAPVVAALLAARLADSPARVPLEVTGAVAGLLAVGLAVPDPPLLALVLALCAVIAAGTAVREDRRSAGYAATALFVLAAWVRLACWGVGSVEAYTLPVTVPALLVGAVGRRKDPLTSSWTAYGAGLSVTLVPSLLTAWIDPDWPRPLLLGVAALAVTLVGARHRLRAPLVLGGGVLALDALHELAPYLVQMAGALPRWVPPALAGLVLLALGATYEQRIRDARRVRDVLGRMR
;
A
#
# COMPACT_ATOMS: atom_id res chain seq x y z
N MET A 1 -59.82 21.54 8.71
CA MET A 1 -59.25 21.27 7.37
C MET A 1 -57.76 21.05 7.55
N THR A 2 -57.31 19.79 7.57
CA THR A 2 -55.89 19.43 7.67
C THR A 2 -55.20 19.82 6.37
N HIS A 3 -54.26 20.76 6.44
CA HIS A 3 -53.42 21.13 5.31
C HIS A 3 -52.66 19.90 4.83
N LEU A 4 -53.10 19.32 3.71
CA LEU A 4 -52.33 18.32 3.00
C LEU A 4 -51.10 19.02 2.40
N PRO A 5 -49.87 18.57 2.72
CA PRO A 5 -48.67 19.12 2.10
C PRO A 5 -48.71 18.86 0.59
N PRO A 6 -48.03 19.69 -0.22
CA PRO A 6 -47.94 19.45 -1.66
C PRO A 6 -47.38 18.04 -1.94
N PRO A 7 -47.84 17.35 -2.99
CA PRO A 7 -47.57 15.91 -3.22
C PRO A 7 -46.07 15.57 -3.32
N ALA A 8 -45.23 16.54 -3.68
CA ALA A 8 -43.77 16.39 -3.69
C ALA A 8 -43.16 16.31 -2.28
N GLU A 9 -43.73 17.01 -1.29
CA GLU A 9 -43.30 16.95 0.11
C GLU A 9 -43.82 15.68 0.79
N GLU A 10 -45.04 15.27 0.45
CA GLU A 10 -45.62 14.01 0.92
C GLU A 10 -44.82 12.79 0.43
N LEU A 11 -44.44 12.76 -0.86
CA LEU A 11 -43.53 11.74 -1.41
C LEU A 11 -42.18 11.72 -0.69
N ARG A 12 -41.60 12.89 -0.37
CA ARG A 12 -40.32 12.97 0.36
C ARG A 12 -40.43 12.43 1.78
N LEU A 13 -41.54 12.69 2.46
CA LEU A 13 -41.83 12.14 3.79
C LEU A 13 -41.96 10.62 3.71
N LEU A 14 -42.75 10.11 2.76
CA LEU A 14 -42.92 8.67 2.53
C LEU A 14 -41.60 7.96 2.18
N ASP A 15 -40.77 8.55 1.31
CA ASP A 15 -39.46 8.01 0.96
C ASP A 15 -38.50 8.00 2.16
N THR A 16 -38.67 8.93 3.10
CA THR A 16 -37.85 8.99 4.31
C THR A 16 -38.30 7.93 5.31
N GLU A 17 -39.60 7.75 5.49
CA GLU A 17 -40.20 6.67 6.30
C GLU A 17 -39.83 5.28 5.76
N LEU A 18 -39.94 5.06 4.45
CA LEU A 18 -39.54 3.80 3.81
C LEU A 18 -38.06 3.50 4.04
N ARG A 19 -37.18 4.50 3.94
CA ARG A 19 -35.76 4.34 4.25
C ARG A 19 -35.50 4.01 5.72
N GLN A 20 -36.24 4.61 6.65
CA GLN A 20 -36.14 4.29 8.07
C GLN A 20 -36.61 2.86 8.36
N LEU A 21 -37.69 2.41 7.73
CA LEU A 21 -38.19 1.04 7.83
C LEU A 21 -37.21 0.01 7.27
N ASP A 22 -36.59 0.29 6.12
CA ASP A 22 -35.56 -0.58 5.55
C ASP A 22 -34.32 -0.66 6.42
N ALA A 23 -33.86 0.46 6.99
CA ALA A 23 -32.75 0.48 7.94
C ALA A 23 -33.08 -0.33 9.21
N ARG A 24 -34.31 -0.21 9.72
CA ARG A 24 -34.77 -0.98 10.88
C ARG A 24 -34.84 -2.48 10.56
N ARG A 25 -35.35 -2.83 9.37
CA ARG A 25 -35.40 -4.22 8.89
C ARG A 25 -34.01 -4.84 8.79
N ALA A 26 -33.04 -4.11 8.22
CA ALA A 26 -31.66 -4.59 8.12
C ALA A 26 -31.04 -4.85 9.51
N LEU A 27 -31.28 -3.93 10.47
CA LEU A 27 -30.81 -4.08 11.83
C LEU A 27 -31.43 -5.30 12.54
N LEU A 28 -32.73 -5.54 12.33
CA LEU A 28 -33.42 -6.72 12.86
C LEU A 28 -32.92 -8.02 12.23
N LEU A 29 -32.65 -8.04 10.92
CA LEU A 29 -32.08 -9.20 10.22
C LEU A 29 -30.65 -9.51 10.69
N ALA A 30 -29.82 -8.49 10.87
CA ALA A 30 -28.47 -8.64 11.40
C ALA A 30 -28.50 -9.19 12.84
N ARG A 31 -29.39 -8.66 13.69
CA ARG A 31 -29.55 -9.14 15.06
C ARG A 31 -30.13 -10.56 15.12
N ARG A 32 -31.04 -10.92 14.22
CA ARG A 32 -31.53 -12.30 14.07
C ARG A 32 -30.42 -13.24 13.65
N ALA A 33 -29.60 -12.87 12.66
CA ALA A 33 -28.46 -13.68 12.22
C ALA A 33 -27.47 -13.92 13.38
N TRP A 34 -27.17 -12.87 14.13
CA TRP A 34 -26.32 -12.94 15.31
C TRP A 34 -26.92 -13.85 16.40
N LEU A 35 -28.22 -13.71 16.70
CA LEU A 35 -28.91 -14.57 17.67
C LEU A 35 -28.94 -16.04 17.22
N ILE A 36 -29.10 -16.31 15.93
CA ILE A 36 -29.02 -17.68 15.38
C ILE A 36 -27.61 -18.24 15.55
N THR A 37 -26.56 -17.45 15.35
CA THR A 37 -25.18 -17.90 15.60
C THR A 37 -24.89 -18.07 17.09
N ALA A 38 -25.44 -17.24 17.97
CA ALA A 38 -25.22 -17.32 19.41
C ALA A 38 -26.01 -18.46 20.08
N LEU A 39 -27.19 -18.81 19.55
CA LEU A 39 -28.03 -19.92 20.02
C LEU A 39 -27.62 -21.28 19.43
N ARG A 40 -26.76 -21.30 18.41
CA ARG A 40 -26.12 -22.54 17.95
C ARG A 40 -25.10 -22.96 19.01
N PRO A 41 -25.24 -24.13 19.66
CA PRO A 41 -24.17 -24.65 20.50
C PRO A 41 -22.90 -24.75 19.66
N PRO A 42 -21.71 -24.53 20.25
CA PRO A 42 -20.45 -24.75 19.55
C PRO A 42 -20.40 -26.23 19.15
N VAL A 43 -20.72 -26.51 17.88
CA VAL A 43 -20.44 -27.80 17.27
C VAL A 43 -18.92 -27.87 17.23
N ALA A 44 -18.35 -28.67 18.13
CA ALA A 44 -16.95 -29.08 18.01
C ALA A 44 -16.76 -29.53 16.55
N PRO A 45 -15.77 -29.00 15.83
CA PRO A 45 -15.55 -29.41 14.45
C PRO A 45 -15.50 -30.93 14.43
N PRO A 46 -16.31 -31.62 13.61
CA PRO A 46 -16.20 -33.06 13.50
C PRO A 46 -14.76 -33.36 13.16
N LEU A 47 -14.12 -34.22 13.97
CA LEU A 47 -12.81 -34.76 13.60
C LEU A 47 -12.93 -35.22 12.14
N PRO A 48 -12.04 -34.74 11.25
CA PRO A 48 -12.13 -35.11 9.85
C PRO A 48 -12.17 -36.65 9.79
N PRO A 49 -13.16 -37.25 9.11
CA PRO A 49 -13.16 -38.69 8.91
C PRO A 49 -11.81 -39.07 8.29
N PRO A 50 -11.20 -40.21 8.66
CA PRO A 50 -9.98 -40.65 8.04
C PRO A 50 -10.19 -40.60 6.52
N PRO A 51 -9.24 -40.03 5.75
CA PRO A 51 -9.41 -39.81 4.33
C PRO A 51 -9.73 -41.16 3.69
N VAL A 52 -10.98 -41.34 3.26
CA VAL A 52 -11.33 -42.44 2.38
C VAL A 52 -10.54 -42.18 1.11
N ARG A 53 -9.48 -42.97 0.89
CA ARG A 53 -8.69 -42.96 -0.34
C ARG A 53 -9.64 -43.16 -1.50
N ARG A 54 -10.06 -42.05 -2.13
CA ARG A 54 -10.65 -42.10 -3.45
C ARG A 54 -9.52 -42.49 -4.40
N PRO A 55 -9.71 -43.49 -5.27
CA PRO A 55 -8.69 -43.82 -6.26
C PRO A 55 -8.43 -42.58 -7.10
N GLU A 56 -7.17 -42.18 -7.23
CA GLU A 56 -6.73 -40.98 -7.95
C GLU A 56 -7.06 -41.01 -9.45
N THR A 57 -7.44 -42.18 -9.97
CA THR A 57 -7.81 -42.36 -11.37
C THR A 57 -9.03 -43.26 -11.53
N THR A 58 -9.98 -42.81 -12.34
CA THR A 58 -11.11 -43.62 -12.82
C THR A 58 -10.61 -44.52 -13.96
N ALA A 59 -10.96 -45.81 -13.97
CA ALA A 59 -10.61 -46.77 -15.04
C ALA A 59 -10.68 -46.24 -16.49
N PRO A 60 -11.68 -45.42 -16.90
CA PRO A 60 -11.70 -44.82 -18.26
C PRO A 60 -10.57 -43.81 -18.56
N ARG A 61 -9.91 -43.22 -17.55
CA ARG A 61 -8.76 -42.30 -17.76
C ARG A 61 -7.47 -43.05 -18.12
N VAL A 62 -7.21 -44.19 -17.47
CA VAL A 62 -6.03 -45.03 -17.76
C VAL A 62 -6.13 -45.64 -19.15
N GLN A 63 -7.31 -46.10 -19.55
CA GLN A 63 -7.56 -46.62 -20.91
C GLN A 63 -7.31 -45.56 -21.98
N ASN A 64 -7.76 -44.31 -21.76
CA ASN A 64 -7.51 -43.21 -22.70
C ASN A 64 -6.02 -42.81 -22.74
N VAL A 65 -5.30 -42.86 -21.61
CA VAL A 65 -3.85 -42.60 -21.58
C VAL A 65 -3.09 -43.70 -22.33
N LEU A 66 -3.43 -44.98 -22.13
CA LEU A 66 -2.81 -46.09 -22.85
C LEU A 66 -3.10 -46.04 -24.36
N LEU A 67 -4.32 -45.65 -24.77
CA LEU A 67 -4.68 -45.46 -26.18
C LEU A 67 -3.94 -44.27 -26.82
N VAL A 68 -3.79 -43.15 -26.10
CA VAL A 68 -3.03 -41.98 -26.59
C VAL A 68 -1.54 -42.30 -26.67
N LEU A 69 -0.97 -42.97 -25.67
CA LEU A 69 0.43 -43.40 -25.66
C LEU A 69 0.70 -44.40 -26.79
N GLY A 70 -0.20 -45.37 -27.00
CA GLY A 70 -0.15 -46.30 -28.12
C GLY A 70 -0.24 -45.61 -29.48
N GLY A 71 -1.13 -44.60 -29.59
CA GLY A 71 -1.21 -43.74 -30.77
C GLY A 71 0.09 -42.99 -31.05
N ILE A 72 0.68 -42.35 -30.03
CA ILE A 72 1.95 -41.62 -30.11
C ILE A 72 3.11 -42.54 -30.50
N LEU A 73 3.21 -43.73 -29.88
CA LEU A 73 4.24 -44.72 -30.22
C LEU A 73 4.11 -45.18 -31.67
N LEU A 74 2.88 -45.36 -32.18
CA LEU A 74 2.66 -45.72 -33.57
C LEU A 74 3.04 -44.58 -34.54
N THR A 75 2.74 -43.32 -34.21
CA THR A 75 3.20 -42.16 -35.01
C THR A 75 4.72 -42.05 -35.00
N VAL A 76 5.37 -42.26 -33.85
CA VAL A 76 6.84 -42.27 -33.76
C VAL A 76 7.43 -43.41 -34.57
N ALA A 77 6.81 -44.60 -34.54
CA ALA A 77 7.22 -45.74 -35.37
C ALA A 77 7.05 -45.44 -36.87
N ALA A 78 5.96 -44.77 -37.27
CA ALA A 78 5.75 -44.34 -38.65
C ALA A 78 6.80 -43.30 -39.08
N ILE A 79 7.11 -42.32 -38.23
CA ILE A 79 8.18 -41.33 -38.46
C ILE A 79 9.54 -42.03 -38.62
N ALA A 80 9.89 -42.94 -37.71
CA ALA A 80 11.12 -43.71 -37.76
C ALA A 80 11.20 -44.58 -39.03
N PHE A 81 10.10 -45.24 -39.42
CA PHE A 81 10.03 -45.99 -40.67
C PHE A 81 10.29 -45.09 -41.88
N THR A 82 9.70 -43.90 -41.93
CA THR A 82 9.95 -42.95 -43.03
C THR A 82 11.37 -42.37 -43.07
N LEU A 83 12.01 -42.20 -41.91
CA LEU A 83 13.37 -41.64 -41.83
C LEU A 83 14.48 -42.68 -41.98
N VAL A 84 14.26 -43.94 -41.58
CA VAL A 84 15.33 -44.95 -41.41
C VAL A 84 15.35 -46.03 -42.49
N SER A 85 14.25 -46.30 -43.21
CA SER A 85 14.21 -47.42 -44.18
C SER A 85 14.88 -47.09 -45.53
N TRP A 86 16.16 -46.73 -45.54
CA TRP A 86 16.85 -46.23 -46.74
C TRP A 86 17.42 -47.29 -47.70
N GLY A 87 17.49 -48.56 -47.30
CA GLY A 87 18.36 -49.53 -47.98
C GLY A 87 17.83 -50.27 -49.22
N ARG A 88 16.52 -50.45 -49.45
CA ARG A 88 16.03 -51.35 -50.54
C ARG A 88 14.74 -50.96 -51.27
N MET A 89 13.95 -50.02 -50.74
CA MET A 89 12.72 -49.55 -51.41
C MET A 89 12.96 -48.21 -52.09
N GLY A 90 12.68 -48.12 -53.39
CA GLY A 90 12.67 -46.86 -54.12
C GLY A 90 11.61 -45.89 -53.56
N ILE A 91 11.81 -44.61 -53.82
CA ILE A 91 10.99 -43.51 -53.29
C ILE A 91 9.49 -43.69 -53.58
N ALA A 92 9.14 -44.14 -54.80
CA ALA A 92 7.77 -44.44 -55.19
C ALA A 92 7.14 -45.60 -54.38
N GLY A 93 7.93 -46.62 -54.02
CA GLY A 93 7.46 -47.75 -53.22
C GLY A 93 7.13 -47.35 -51.78
N ARG A 94 7.92 -46.43 -51.20
CA ARG A 94 7.67 -45.91 -49.84
C ARG A 94 6.41 -45.05 -49.81
N ALA A 95 6.20 -44.19 -50.80
CA ALA A 95 5.00 -43.35 -50.91
C ALA A 95 3.72 -44.20 -51.10
N LEU A 96 3.79 -45.28 -51.87
CA LEU A 96 2.67 -46.21 -52.06
C LEU A 96 2.30 -46.95 -50.77
N VAL A 97 3.29 -47.44 -50.02
CA VAL A 97 3.07 -48.14 -48.75
C VAL A 97 2.51 -47.16 -47.71
N LEU A 98 3.09 -45.96 -47.58
CA LEU A 98 2.62 -44.94 -46.65
C LEU A 98 1.18 -44.52 -46.97
N GLY A 99 0.88 -44.21 -48.24
CA GLY A 99 -0.46 -43.85 -48.69
C GLY A 99 -1.49 -44.97 -48.49
N ALA A 100 -1.12 -46.23 -48.68
CA ALA A 100 -2.00 -47.38 -48.38
C ALA A 100 -2.31 -47.49 -46.88
N VAL A 101 -1.31 -47.27 -46.02
CA VAL A 101 -1.48 -47.26 -44.56
C VAL A 101 -2.34 -46.07 -44.12
N THR A 102 -2.14 -44.88 -44.70
CA THR A 102 -2.96 -43.70 -44.40
C THR A 102 -4.43 -43.91 -44.81
N LEU A 103 -4.68 -44.48 -45.99
CA LEU A 103 -6.04 -44.81 -46.44
C LEU A 103 -6.72 -45.84 -45.52
N ALA A 104 -5.98 -46.86 -45.07
CA ALA A 104 -6.49 -47.84 -44.10
C ALA A 104 -6.79 -47.19 -42.72
N ALA A 105 -5.92 -46.29 -42.27
CA ALA A 105 -6.08 -45.54 -41.01
C ALA A 105 -7.25 -44.54 -41.07
N LEU A 106 -7.53 -43.92 -42.22
CA LEU A 106 -8.68 -43.02 -42.42
C LEU A 106 -9.99 -43.79 -42.71
N GLY A 107 -9.92 -45.00 -43.29
CA GLY A 107 -11.09 -45.84 -43.58
C GLY A 107 -11.60 -46.63 -42.38
N SER A 108 -10.71 -47.08 -41.49
CA SER A 108 -11.08 -47.90 -40.33
C SER A 108 -12.02 -47.23 -39.31
N PRO A 109 -11.95 -45.90 -39.02
CA PRO A 109 -12.94 -45.22 -38.18
C PRO A 109 -14.36 -45.35 -38.71
N VAL A 110 -14.55 -45.44 -40.03
CA VAL A 110 -15.88 -45.59 -40.66
C VAL A 110 -16.50 -46.95 -40.30
N LEU A 111 -15.69 -48.01 -40.29
CA LEU A 111 -16.12 -49.35 -39.89
C LEU A 111 -16.30 -49.45 -38.38
N LEU A 112 -15.39 -48.89 -37.58
CA LEU A 112 -15.45 -48.90 -36.12
C LEU A 112 -16.66 -48.12 -35.57
N LEU A 113 -17.08 -47.04 -36.25
CA LEU A 113 -18.31 -46.32 -35.92
C LEU A 113 -19.57 -47.15 -36.22
N ARG A 114 -19.55 -48.03 -37.23
CA ARG A 114 -20.65 -48.99 -37.46
C ARG A 114 -20.78 -50.00 -36.31
N HIS A 115 -19.67 -50.33 -35.64
CA HIS A 115 -19.63 -51.24 -34.49
C HIS A 115 -19.71 -50.54 -33.11
N ARG A 116 -20.02 -49.25 -33.04
CA ARG A 116 -20.16 -48.44 -31.81
C ARG A 116 -18.89 -48.28 -30.94
N LEU A 117 -17.69 -48.46 -31.50
CA LEU A 117 -16.41 -48.31 -30.78
C LEU A 117 -15.82 -46.89 -30.91
N ARG A 118 -16.38 -45.91 -30.18
CA ARG A 118 -16.07 -44.48 -30.35
C ARG A 118 -14.64 -44.07 -29.96
N SER A 119 -14.15 -44.52 -28.79
CA SER A 119 -12.82 -44.11 -28.29
C SER A 119 -11.70 -44.57 -29.23
N THR A 120 -11.79 -45.83 -29.69
CA THR A 120 -10.86 -46.41 -30.65
C THR A 120 -10.96 -45.74 -32.01
N ALA A 121 -12.16 -45.44 -32.51
CA ALA A 121 -12.35 -44.70 -33.75
C ALA A 121 -11.74 -43.28 -33.67
N GLU A 122 -11.81 -42.61 -32.53
CA GLU A 122 -11.18 -41.29 -32.31
C GLU A 122 -9.65 -41.37 -32.27
N ALA A 123 -9.07 -42.39 -31.62
CA ALA A 123 -7.62 -42.60 -31.60
C ALA A 123 -7.07 -42.93 -32.99
N VAL A 124 -7.74 -43.82 -33.73
CA VAL A 124 -7.34 -44.21 -35.09
C VAL A 124 -7.55 -43.08 -36.09
N ALA A 125 -8.62 -42.28 -35.96
CA ALA A 125 -8.78 -41.06 -36.74
C ALA A 125 -7.67 -40.05 -36.45
N GLY A 126 -7.28 -39.86 -35.19
CA GLY A 126 -6.15 -39.02 -34.81
C GLY A 126 -4.83 -39.47 -35.46
N LEU A 127 -4.56 -40.78 -35.46
CA LEU A 127 -3.42 -41.38 -36.16
C LEU A 127 -3.48 -41.12 -37.67
N GLY A 128 -4.64 -41.35 -38.30
CA GLY A 128 -4.84 -41.10 -39.74
C GLY A 128 -4.57 -39.64 -40.12
N LEU A 129 -5.01 -38.68 -39.30
CA LEU A 129 -4.71 -37.25 -39.52
C LEU A 129 -3.21 -36.97 -39.42
N ALA A 130 -2.51 -37.55 -38.44
CA ALA A 130 -1.06 -37.38 -38.31
C ALA A 130 -0.30 -37.98 -39.51
N LEU A 131 -0.73 -39.14 -40.01
CA LEU A 131 -0.17 -39.75 -41.21
C LEU A 131 -0.36 -38.85 -42.45
N THR A 132 -1.50 -38.17 -42.59
CA THR A 132 -1.67 -37.21 -43.71
C THR A 132 -0.70 -36.03 -43.67
N VAL A 133 -0.28 -35.57 -42.49
CA VAL A 133 0.79 -34.55 -42.38
C VAL A 133 2.12 -35.11 -42.88
N LEU A 134 2.40 -36.36 -42.51
CA LEU A 134 3.63 -37.05 -42.87
C LEU A 134 3.70 -37.40 -44.36
N ASP A 135 2.56 -37.75 -44.97
CA ASP A 135 2.43 -37.95 -46.42
C ASP A 135 2.76 -36.67 -47.19
N VAL A 136 2.30 -35.52 -46.69
CA VAL A 136 2.57 -34.22 -47.33
C VAL A 136 4.04 -33.81 -47.17
N TYR A 137 4.66 -34.08 -46.02
CA TYR A 137 6.10 -33.89 -45.85
C TYR A 137 6.92 -34.80 -46.79
N ALA A 138 6.57 -36.09 -46.85
CA ALA A 138 7.22 -37.03 -47.74
C ALA A 138 7.07 -36.62 -49.21
N LEU A 139 5.91 -36.09 -49.61
CA LEU A 139 5.68 -35.60 -50.96
C LEU A 139 6.56 -34.38 -51.30
N HIS A 140 6.84 -33.50 -50.33
CA HIS A 140 7.75 -32.37 -50.53
C HIS A 140 9.19 -32.84 -50.83
N GLU A 141 9.74 -33.68 -49.96
CA GLU A 141 11.11 -34.19 -50.07
C GLU A 141 11.35 -34.98 -51.36
N VAL A 142 10.30 -35.63 -51.87
CA VAL A 142 10.38 -36.55 -53.00
C VAL A 142 10.10 -35.88 -54.34
N ALA A 143 9.00 -35.14 -54.44
CA ALA A 143 8.47 -34.65 -55.71
C ALA A 143 8.75 -33.17 -55.92
N PHE A 144 9.02 -32.41 -54.85
CA PHE A 144 9.19 -30.96 -54.92
C PHE A 144 10.36 -30.42 -54.06
N PRO A 145 11.56 -31.04 -54.07
CA PRO A 145 12.67 -30.64 -53.20
C PRO A 145 13.18 -29.21 -53.48
N ASP A 146 13.03 -28.72 -54.71
CA ASP A 146 13.49 -27.38 -55.11
C ASP A 146 12.47 -26.25 -54.84
N THR A 147 11.28 -26.58 -54.30
CA THR A 147 10.27 -25.56 -53.98
C THR A 147 10.51 -24.92 -52.62
N ASN A 148 10.14 -23.64 -52.47
CA ASN A 148 10.20 -22.95 -51.18
C ASN A 148 9.35 -23.71 -50.15
N GLY A 149 10.01 -24.34 -49.16
CA GLY A 149 9.37 -25.18 -48.15
C GLY A 149 8.27 -24.46 -47.37
N GLN A 150 8.39 -23.14 -47.12
CA GLN A 150 7.34 -22.36 -46.46
C GLN A 150 6.11 -22.18 -47.35
N GLY A 151 6.30 -21.98 -48.65
CA GLY A 151 5.21 -21.84 -49.62
C GLY A 151 4.48 -23.17 -49.84
N TYR A 152 5.23 -24.27 -49.92
CA TYR A 152 4.67 -25.61 -49.93
C TYR A 152 3.85 -25.89 -48.67
N ALA A 153 4.41 -25.59 -47.48
CA ALA A 153 3.72 -25.78 -46.20
C ALA A 153 2.42 -24.96 -46.07
N ALA A 154 2.37 -23.76 -46.66
CA ALA A 154 1.16 -22.94 -46.71
C ALA A 154 0.03 -23.61 -47.50
N VAL A 155 0.34 -24.13 -48.70
CA VAL A 155 -0.63 -24.83 -49.55
C VAL A 155 -1.03 -26.17 -48.92
N ALA A 156 -0.05 -26.92 -48.42
CA ALA A 156 -0.23 -28.16 -47.68
C ALA A 156 -1.20 -28.02 -46.50
N SER A 157 -0.99 -27.03 -45.63
CA SER A 157 -1.84 -26.79 -44.47
C SER A 157 -3.27 -26.39 -44.86
N ALA A 158 -3.44 -25.62 -45.95
CA ALA A 158 -4.75 -25.29 -46.48
C ALA A 158 -5.50 -26.52 -47.02
N LEU A 159 -4.81 -27.38 -47.77
CA LEU A 159 -5.36 -28.62 -48.30
C LEU A 159 -5.71 -29.61 -47.18
N LEU A 160 -4.84 -29.75 -46.17
CA LEU A 160 -5.11 -30.59 -45.00
C LEU A 160 -6.29 -30.05 -44.19
N ALA A 161 -6.39 -28.73 -43.99
CA ALA A 161 -7.56 -28.13 -43.33
C ALA A 161 -8.86 -28.41 -44.11
N ALA A 162 -8.85 -28.27 -45.44
CA ALA A 162 -10.00 -28.61 -46.29
C ALA A 162 -10.36 -30.10 -46.24
N LEU A 163 -9.35 -30.99 -46.31
CA LEU A 163 -9.54 -32.42 -46.25
C LEU A 163 -10.10 -32.87 -44.89
N TRP A 164 -9.54 -32.34 -43.79
CA TRP A 164 -9.97 -32.68 -42.43
C TRP A 164 -11.35 -32.12 -42.10
N THR A 165 -11.70 -30.92 -42.58
CA THR A 165 -13.07 -30.39 -42.48
C THR A 165 -14.06 -31.23 -43.29
N ALA A 166 -13.74 -31.58 -44.54
CA ALA A 166 -14.57 -32.45 -45.36
C ALA A 166 -14.77 -33.83 -44.73
N TYR A 167 -13.70 -34.43 -44.21
CA TYR A 167 -13.73 -35.71 -43.49
C TYR A 167 -14.60 -35.64 -42.23
N GLY A 168 -14.46 -34.59 -41.42
CA GLY A 168 -15.28 -34.36 -40.23
C GLY A 168 -16.77 -34.13 -40.53
N LEU A 169 -17.09 -33.41 -41.62
CA LEU A 169 -18.46 -33.16 -42.06
C LEU A 169 -19.12 -34.40 -42.69
N ALA A 170 -18.39 -35.13 -43.53
CA ALA A 170 -18.88 -36.35 -44.19
C ALA A 170 -19.23 -37.46 -43.19
N LEU A 171 -18.48 -37.56 -42.09
CA LEU A 171 -18.74 -38.53 -41.01
C LEU A 171 -19.74 -38.04 -39.96
N GLY A 172 -20.00 -36.73 -39.91
CA GLY A 172 -20.95 -36.11 -38.99
C GLY A 172 -22.41 -36.12 -39.46
N GLY A 173 -22.66 -36.24 -40.77
CA GLY A 173 -24.00 -36.31 -41.38
C GLY A 173 -24.84 -35.03 -41.29
N PRO A 174 -25.71 -34.73 -42.28
CA PRO A 174 -26.56 -33.54 -42.25
C PRO A 174 -27.63 -33.62 -41.14
N ARG A 175 -27.76 -32.54 -40.35
CA ARG A 175 -28.93 -32.31 -39.47
C ARG A 175 -30.17 -32.10 -40.36
N ARG A 176 -30.94 -33.16 -40.63
CA ARG A 176 -32.32 -32.99 -41.10
C ARG A 176 -33.25 -32.74 -39.90
N PRO A 177 -34.22 -31.81 -40.01
CA PRO A 177 -35.24 -31.63 -38.98
C PRO A 177 -36.04 -32.92 -38.81
N ALA A 178 -36.44 -33.18 -37.57
CA ALA A 178 -37.14 -34.40 -37.17
C ALA A 178 -38.41 -34.61 -38.02
N GLY A 179 -38.33 -35.55 -38.95
CA GLY A 179 -39.46 -36.16 -39.64
C GLY A 179 -39.32 -37.67 -39.46
N GLU A 180 -40.38 -38.31 -38.97
CA GLU A 180 -40.40 -39.69 -38.53
C GLU A 180 -39.97 -40.67 -39.63
N GLY A 181 -39.07 -41.60 -39.26
CA GLY A 181 -38.81 -42.82 -40.02
C GLY A 181 -37.73 -42.75 -41.10
N ALA A 182 -36.44 -42.72 -40.73
CA ALA A 182 -35.38 -43.53 -41.38
C ALA A 182 -33.96 -43.26 -40.83
N THR A 183 -33.32 -44.35 -40.38
CA THR A 183 -31.87 -44.58 -40.11
C THR A 183 -31.17 -43.86 -38.93
N PRO A 184 -30.25 -44.57 -38.23
CA PRO A 184 -29.65 -44.10 -36.98
C PRO A 184 -28.72 -42.91 -37.20
N ALA A 185 -28.93 -41.85 -36.41
CA ALA A 185 -28.05 -40.68 -36.33
C ALA A 185 -26.61 -41.13 -36.01
N ARG A 186 -25.70 -41.02 -36.99
CA ARG A 186 -24.28 -41.33 -36.80
C ARG A 186 -23.68 -40.32 -35.82
N LEU A 187 -23.05 -40.83 -34.75
CA LEU A 187 -22.39 -40.01 -33.74
C LEU A 187 -21.11 -39.39 -34.32
N PRO A 188 -20.97 -38.04 -34.34
CA PRO A 188 -19.82 -37.40 -34.98
C PRO A 188 -18.51 -37.63 -34.21
N LEU A 189 -17.42 -37.85 -34.95
CA LEU A 189 -16.04 -37.79 -34.44
C LEU A 189 -15.74 -36.37 -33.93
N ARG A 190 -15.14 -36.26 -32.74
CA ARG A 190 -14.90 -34.94 -32.11
C ARG A 190 -13.58 -34.28 -32.49
N LEU A 191 -12.58 -35.07 -32.90
CA LEU A 191 -11.21 -34.64 -33.21
C LEU A 191 -10.99 -33.92 -34.57
N PRO A 192 -11.62 -34.29 -35.70
CA PRO A 192 -11.19 -33.79 -37.01
C PRO A 192 -11.50 -32.31 -37.24
N LEU A 193 -12.60 -31.80 -36.69
CA LEU A 193 -12.98 -30.39 -36.83
C LEU A 193 -12.06 -29.42 -36.05
N PRO A 194 -11.69 -29.66 -34.77
CA PRO A 194 -10.74 -28.80 -34.08
C PRO A 194 -9.31 -28.88 -34.66
N THR A 195 -8.86 -30.03 -35.16
CA THR A 195 -7.55 -30.14 -35.83
C THR A 195 -7.54 -29.41 -37.17
N ALA A 196 -8.65 -29.47 -37.93
CA ALA A 196 -8.79 -28.71 -39.16
C ALA A 196 -8.77 -27.20 -38.91
N MET A 197 -9.38 -26.74 -37.81
CA MET A 197 -9.31 -25.34 -37.40
C MET A 197 -7.88 -24.90 -37.07
N ALA A 198 -7.11 -25.72 -36.35
CA ALA A 198 -5.71 -25.44 -36.05
C ALA A 198 -4.85 -25.39 -37.33
N ALA A 199 -5.08 -26.32 -38.27
CA ALA A 199 -4.40 -26.31 -39.57
C ALA A 199 -4.76 -25.09 -40.41
N ALA A 200 -6.00 -24.59 -40.34
CA ALA A 200 -6.47 -23.42 -41.08
C ALA A 200 -5.85 -22.09 -40.62
N GLN A 201 -5.17 -22.05 -39.47
CA GLN A 201 -4.50 -20.86 -38.95
C GLN A 201 -3.12 -20.61 -39.58
N LEU A 202 -2.50 -21.62 -40.18
CA LEU A 202 -1.14 -21.59 -40.71
C LEU A 202 -0.99 -21.02 -42.14
N PRO A 203 -1.93 -21.21 -43.09
CA PRO A 203 -1.70 -20.90 -44.50
C PRO A 203 -1.30 -19.44 -44.76
N LEU A 204 -2.04 -18.48 -44.18
CA LEU A 204 -1.78 -17.05 -44.39
C LEU A 204 -0.41 -16.61 -43.82
N ILE A 205 -0.04 -17.16 -42.66
CA ILE A 205 1.22 -16.84 -41.97
C ILE A 205 2.41 -17.42 -42.75
N LEU A 206 2.30 -18.70 -43.16
CA LEU A 206 3.33 -19.39 -43.93
C LEU A 206 3.47 -18.79 -45.34
N TRP A 207 2.38 -18.35 -45.94
CA TRP A 207 2.42 -17.69 -47.25
C TRP A 207 3.07 -16.31 -47.19
N ALA A 208 2.77 -15.53 -46.14
CA ALA A 208 3.47 -14.27 -45.88
C ALA A 208 4.97 -14.49 -45.63
N ALA A 209 5.34 -15.56 -44.92
CA ALA A 209 6.74 -15.91 -44.69
C ALA A 209 7.45 -16.31 -46.01
N ALA A 210 6.78 -17.12 -46.83
CA ALA A 210 7.30 -17.58 -48.11
C ALA A 210 7.52 -16.45 -49.13
N ALA A 211 6.71 -15.39 -49.07
CA ALA A 211 6.86 -14.21 -49.91
C ALA A 211 7.94 -13.23 -49.40
N ASP A 212 8.68 -13.58 -48.34
CA ASP A 212 9.59 -12.70 -47.60
C ASP A 212 8.92 -11.36 -47.25
N ALA A 213 7.64 -11.45 -46.87
CA ALA A 213 6.83 -10.28 -46.68
C ALA A 213 7.31 -9.53 -45.43
N GLY A 214 7.66 -8.25 -45.59
CA GLY A 214 8.15 -7.44 -44.48
C GLY A 214 7.20 -7.41 -43.28
N ALA A 215 7.72 -6.98 -42.13
CA ALA A 215 6.99 -6.93 -40.86
C ALA A 215 5.51 -6.43 -40.90
N PRO A 216 5.12 -5.38 -41.66
CA PRO A 216 3.71 -4.97 -41.75
C PRO A 216 2.80 -6.00 -42.46
N ALA A 217 3.31 -6.75 -43.44
CA ALA A 217 2.53 -7.77 -44.13
C ALA A 217 2.34 -9.02 -43.25
N MET A 218 3.37 -9.40 -42.50
CA MET A 218 3.27 -10.49 -41.51
C MET A 218 2.26 -10.17 -40.40
N THR A 219 2.27 -8.94 -39.89
CA THR A 219 1.28 -8.48 -38.90
C THR A 219 -0.13 -8.42 -39.46
N ALA A 220 -0.30 -8.01 -40.72
CA ALA A 220 -1.60 -8.11 -41.41
C ALA A 220 -2.09 -9.57 -41.49
N ALA A 221 -1.22 -10.52 -41.89
CA ALA A 221 -1.57 -11.94 -41.98
C ALA A 221 -2.03 -12.51 -40.62
N LEU A 222 -1.35 -12.15 -39.53
CA LEU A 222 -1.73 -12.54 -38.17
C LEU A 222 -3.11 -11.99 -37.78
N LEU A 223 -3.36 -10.70 -38.04
CA LEU A 223 -4.64 -10.05 -37.71
C LEU A 223 -5.79 -10.57 -38.57
N VAL A 224 -5.56 -10.85 -39.86
CA VAL A 224 -6.57 -11.43 -40.75
C VAL A 224 -6.94 -12.83 -40.27
N THR A 225 -5.94 -13.63 -39.89
CA THR A 225 -6.19 -14.97 -39.32
C THR A 225 -6.97 -14.87 -38.01
N ALA A 226 -6.63 -13.92 -37.13
CA ALA A 226 -7.40 -13.65 -35.91
C ALA A 226 -8.84 -13.16 -36.20
N ALA A 227 -9.06 -12.39 -37.27
CA ALA A 227 -10.40 -11.97 -37.71
C ALA A 227 -11.25 -13.15 -38.18
N LEU A 228 -10.64 -14.11 -38.89
CA LEU A 228 -11.31 -15.35 -39.30
C LEU A 228 -11.64 -16.22 -38.08
N ASP A 229 -10.70 -16.38 -37.15
CA ASP A 229 -10.88 -17.11 -35.90
C ASP A 229 -11.99 -16.53 -35.03
N THR A 230 -12.03 -15.21 -34.87
CA THR A 230 -13.12 -14.52 -34.15
C THR A 230 -14.47 -14.71 -34.86
N ALA A 231 -14.52 -14.65 -36.19
CA ALA A 231 -15.75 -14.91 -36.94
C ALA A 231 -16.25 -16.36 -36.75
N VAL A 232 -15.34 -17.34 -36.76
CA VAL A 232 -15.66 -18.76 -36.50
C VAL A 232 -16.13 -18.95 -35.06
N ALA A 233 -15.43 -18.37 -34.08
CA ALA A 233 -15.77 -18.48 -32.67
C ALA A 233 -17.17 -17.92 -32.34
N LEU A 234 -17.60 -16.87 -33.05
CA LEU A 234 -18.90 -16.23 -32.86
C LEU A 234 -20.03 -16.93 -33.63
N ARG A 235 -19.73 -17.63 -34.74
CA ARG A 235 -20.76 -18.23 -35.62
C ARG A 235 -20.95 -19.74 -35.41
N VAL A 236 -19.91 -20.47 -35.00
CA VAL A 236 -19.94 -21.94 -34.93
C VAL A 236 -20.39 -22.43 -33.54
N PRO A 237 -21.48 -23.22 -33.45
CA PRO A 237 -22.01 -23.70 -32.16
C PRO A 237 -21.22 -24.88 -31.56
N VAL A 238 -20.28 -25.47 -32.31
CA VAL A 238 -19.50 -26.63 -31.86
C VAL A 238 -18.45 -26.19 -30.83
N ARG A 239 -18.62 -26.62 -29.56
CA ARG A 239 -17.78 -26.19 -28.43
C ARG A 239 -16.27 -26.41 -28.66
N SER A 240 -15.87 -27.54 -29.22
CA SER A 240 -14.44 -27.86 -29.45
C SER A 240 -13.79 -26.94 -30.48
N VAL A 241 -14.48 -26.68 -31.60
CA VAL A 241 -14.02 -25.77 -32.66
C VAL A 241 -13.98 -24.34 -32.13
N ARG A 242 -15.03 -23.94 -31.39
CA ARG A 242 -15.09 -22.62 -30.76
C ARG A 242 -13.92 -22.40 -29.80
N LEU A 243 -13.52 -23.42 -29.03
CA LEU A 243 -12.39 -23.30 -28.11
C LEU A 243 -11.07 -23.07 -28.86
N VAL A 244 -10.78 -23.86 -29.89
CA VAL A 244 -9.58 -23.68 -30.74
C VAL A 244 -9.60 -22.31 -31.42
N ALA A 245 -10.74 -21.90 -31.98
CA ALA A 245 -10.92 -20.60 -32.60
C ALA A 245 -10.74 -19.44 -31.60
N THR A 246 -11.23 -19.56 -30.35
CA THR A 246 -10.99 -18.52 -29.34
C THR A 246 -9.52 -18.45 -28.91
N VAL A 247 -8.85 -19.60 -28.76
CA VAL A 247 -7.42 -19.63 -28.43
C VAL A 247 -6.59 -19.01 -29.55
N GLY A 248 -6.90 -19.33 -30.80
CA GLY A 248 -6.27 -18.72 -31.97
C GLY A 248 -6.54 -17.22 -32.09
N ALA A 249 -7.80 -16.78 -31.92
CA ALA A 249 -8.17 -15.38 -31.93
C ALA A 249 -7.40 -14.56 -30.88
N TYR A 250 -7.29 -15.05 -29.63
CA TYR A 250 -6.53 -14.36 -28.59
C TYR A 250 -5.01 -14.45 -28.80
N GLY A 251 -4.50 -15.61 -29.23
CA GLY A 251 -3.07 -15.82 -29.46
C GLY A 251 -2.54 -15.01 -30.63
N LEU A 252 -3.12 -15.20 -31.82
CA LEU A 252 -2.74 -14.50 -33.05
C LEU A 252 -3.14 -13.03 -33.01
N GLY A 253 -4.32 -12.70 -32.46
CA GLY A 253 -4.76 -11.32 -32.29
C GLY A 253 -3.90 -10.56 -31.27
N GLY A 254 -3.54 -11.21 -30.16
CA GLY A 254 -2.61 -10.67 -29.17
C GLY A 254 -1.24 -10.38 -29.78
N TRP A 255 -0.65 -11.36 -30.47
CA TRP A 255 0.65 -11.20 -31.13
C TRP A 255 0.61 -10.15 -32.26
N GLY A 256 -0.43 -10.17 -33.10
CA GLY A 256 -0.62 -9.21 -34.17
C GLY A 256 -0.81 -7.78 -33.65
N SER A 257 -1.58 -7.59 -32.58
CA SER A 257 -1.78 -6.27 -31.95
C SER A 257 -0.51 -5.74 -31.29
N PHE A 258 0.26 -6.61 -30.62
CA PHE A 258 1.56 -6.26 -30.06
C PHE A 258 2.55 -5.84 -31.15
N ALA A 259 2.66 -6.62 -32.23
CA ALA A 259 3.55 -6.32 -33.33
C ALA A 259 3.13 -5.04 -34.09
N ALA A 260 1.82 -4.79 -34.25
CA ALA A 260 1.32 -3.52 -34.79
C ALA A 260 1.66 -2.32 -33.88
N GLY A 261 1.56 -2.49 -32.56
CA GLY A 261 2.00 -1.50 -31.57
C GLY A 261 3.50 -1.23 -31.64
N TRP A 262 4.31 -2.28 -31.79
CA TRP A 262 5.76 -2.18 -31.97
C TRP A 262 6.11 -1.41 -33.24
N LEU A 263 5.49 -1.75 -34.37
CA LEU A 263 5.65 -1.02 -35.64
C LEU A 263 5.25 0.44 -35.51
N SER A 264 4.17 0.75 -34.79
CA SER A 264 3.77 2.14 -34.52
C SER A 264 4.78 2.88 -33.66
N TRP A 265 5.48 2.19 -32.76
CA TRP A 265 6.49 2.79 -31.89
C TRP A 265 7.80 3.09 -32.63
N THR A 266 8.22 2.17 -33.51
CA THR A 266 9.50 2.28 -34.24
C THR A 266 9.38 3.05 -35.57
N ALA A 267 8.17 3.38 -36.02
CA ALA A 267 7.96 4.10 -37.27
C ALA A 267 8.50 5.55 -37.21
N THR A 268 9.37 5.90 -38.14
CA THR A 268 9.98 7.24 -38.27
C THR A 268 9.43 8.05 -39.44
N GLY A 269 8.62 7.45 -40.33
CA GLY A 269 8.04 8.12 -41.51
C GLY A 269 6.50 8.06 -41.58
N PRO A 270 5.85 9.05 -42.22
CA PRO A 270 4.38 9.17 -42.22
C PRO A 270 3.68 7.97 -42.88
N SER A 271 4.29 7.37 -43.92
CA SER A 271 3.76 6.16 -44.57
C SER A 271 3.84 4.93 -43.67
N ALA A 272 4.92 4.78 -42.89
CA ALA A 272 5.08 3.67 -41.94
C ALA A 272 4.10 3.80 -40.76
N VAL A 273 3.91 5.02 -40.25
CA VAL A 273 2.92 5.33 -39.20
C VAL A 273 1.51 5.07 -39.69
N ALA A 274 1.15 5.50 -40.92
CA ALA A 274 -0.17 5.24 -41.49
C ALA A 274 -0.46 3.73 -41.63
N ARG A 275 0.53 2.94 -42.06
CA ARG A 275 0.40 1.48 -42.13
C ARG A 275 0.23 0.84 -40.75
N ALA A 276 1.04 1.23 -39.77
CA ALA A 276 0.93 0.73 -38.41
C ALA A 276 -0.40 1.12 -37.74
N ALA A 277 -0.85 2.36 -37.95
CA ALA A 277 -2.15 2.84 -37.49
C ALA A 277 -3.30 2.06 -38.14
N ALA A 278 -3.23 1.77 -39.44
CA ALA A 278 -4.21 0.94 -40.14
C ALA A 278 -4.31 -0.48 -39.55
N LEU A 279 -3.16 -1.10 -39.21
CA LEU A 279 -3.11 -2.41 -38.56
C LEU A 279 -3.71 -2.39 -37.14
N LEU A 280 -3.40 -1.36 -36.35
CA LEU A 280 -3.98 -1.17 -35.02
C LEU A 280 -5.49 -0.89 -35.08
N LEU A 281 -5.96 -0.10 -36.05
CA LEU A 281 -7.39 0.12 -36.30
C LEU A 281 -8.08 -1.17 -36.74
N PHE A 282 -7.43 -2.00 -37.54
CA PHE A 282 -7.96 -3.31 -37.94
C PHE A 282 -8.10 -4.23 -36.72
N ALA A 283 -7.09 -4.30 -35.86
CA ALA A 283 -7.16 -5.01 -34.59
C ALA A 283 -8.29 -4.48 -33.68
N ALA A 284 -8.44 -3.15 -33.59
CA ALA A 284 -9.52 -2.51 -32.85
C ALA A 284 -10.90 -2.85 -33.43
N ALA A 285 -11.05 -2.88 -34.75
CA ALA A 285 -12.29 -3.25 -35.42
C ALA A 285 -12.69 -4.71 -35.14
N ILE A 286 -11.72 -5.64 -35.12
CA ILE A 286 -11.94 -7.05 -34.73
C ILE A 286 -12.46 -7.12 -33.29
N ALA A 287 -11.81 -6.44 -32.34
CA ALA A 287 -12.22 -6.42 -30.95
C ALA A 287 -13.62 -5.80 -30.76
N LEU A 288 -13.92 -4.67 -31.40
CA LEU A 288 -15.23 -4.01 -31.29
C LEU A 288 -16.34 -4.84 -31.95
N ALA A 289 -16.07 -5.47 -33.10
CA ALA A 289 -17.02 -6.37 -33.76
C ALA A 289 -17.31 -7.62 -32.91
N ALA A 290 -16.30 -8.16 -32.22
CA ALA A 290 -16.48 -9.25 -31.27
C ALA A 290 -17.29 -8.81 -30.04
N ALA A 291 -16.96 -7.67 -29.43
CA ALA A 291 -17.68 -7.11 -28.29
C ALA A 291 -19.16 -6.88 -28.58
N TRP A 292 -19.51 -6.47 -29.82
CA TRP A 292 -20.90 -6.26 -30.22
C TRP A 292 -21.71 -7.57 -30.31
N ARG A 293 -21.07 -8.70 -30.63
CA ARG A 293 -21.75 -10.00 -30.81
C ARG A 293 -21.72 -10.89 -29.56
N LEU A 294 -20.97 -10.52 -28.53
CA LEU A 294 -20.83 -11.32 -27.31
C LEU A 294 -22.08 -11.19 -26.40
N PRO A 295 -22.63 -12.32 -25.90
CA PRO A 295 -23.79 -12.28 -25.00
C PRO A 295 -23.43 -11.89 -23.56
N ASP A 296 -22.18 -12.10 -23.14
CA ASP A 296 -21.71 -11.74 -21.80
C ASP A 296 -21.25 -10.27 -21.76
N THR A 297 -22.04 -9.45 -21.06
CA THR A 297 -21.81 -8.01 -20.89
C THR A 297 -20.44 -7.70 -20.30
N ASN A 298 -19.91 -8.54 -19.40
CA ASN A 298 -18.63 -8.28 -18.74
C ASN A 298 -17.47 -8.52 -19.71
N VAL A 299 -17.50 -9.64 -20.43
CA VAL A 299 -16.48 -9.97 -21.44
C VAL A 299 -16.54 -8.95 -22.59
N ALA A 300 -17.74 -8.57 -23.03
CA ALA A 300 -17.92 -7.53 -24.04
C ALA A 300 -17.33 -6.18 -23.60
N THR A 301 -17.47 -5.81 -22.32
CA THR A 301 -16.89 -4.57 -21.78
C THR A 301 -15.36 -4.61 -21.82
N TRP A 302 -14.73 -5.72 -21.41
CA TRP A 302 -13.27 -5.85 -21.44
C TRP A 302 -12.71 -5.89 -22.87
N VAL A 303 -13.36 -6.62 -23.78
CA VAL A 303 -12.96 -6.66 -25.20
C VAL A 303 -13.14 -5.29 -25.86
N ALA A 304 -14.22 -4.55 -25.55
CA ALA A 304 -14.40 -3.18 -26.01
C ALA A 304 -13.36 -2.22 -25.43
N SER A 305 -12.89 -2.44 -24.19
CA SER A 305 -11.81 -1.64 -23.60
C SER A 305 -10.46 -1.86 -24.31
N ALA A 306 -10.16 -3.11 -24.68
CA ALA A 306 -9.00 -3.42 -25.52
C ALA A 306 -9.11 -2.75 -26.91
N GLY A 307 -10.30 -2.80 -27.53
CA GLY A 307 -10.57 -2.07 -28.78
C GLY A 307 -10.33 -0.57 -28.64
N GLY A 308 -10.82 0.05 -27.57
CA GLY A 308 -10.59 1.47 -27.26
C GLY A 308 -9.11 1.81 -27.12
N LEU A 309 -8.35 1.00 -26.38
CA LEU A 309 -6.90 1.15 -26.24
C LEU A 309 -6.17 1.09 -27.59
N LEU A 310 -6.54 0.12 -28.44
CA LEU A 310 -5.96 -0.02 -29.78
C LEU A 310 -6.33 1.18 -30.69
N THR A 311 -7.54 1.74 -30.58
CA THR A 311 -7.89 2.96 -31.33
C THR A 311 -7.08 4.17 -30.89
N VAL A 312 -6.85 4.35 -29.59
CA VAL A 312 -6.01 5.45 -29.08
C VAL A 312 -4.56 5.24 -29.48
N ALA A 313 -4.05 4.00 -29.43
CA ALA A 313 -2.71 3.66 -29.88
C ALA A 313 -2.50 3.97 -31.37
N ALA A 314 -3.47 3.59 -32.22
CA ALA A 314 -3.46 3.90 -33.65
C ALA A 314 -3.41 5.40 -33.93
N LEU A 315 -4.34 6.16 -33.34
CA LEU A 315 -4.47 7.59 -33.61
C LEU A 315 -3.33 8.40 -33.00
N GLY A 316 -2.80 8.00 -31.84
CA GLY A 316 -1.68 8.67 -31.19
C GLY A 316 -0.31 8.42 -31.83
N GLY A 317 -0.19 7.41 -32.70
CA GLY A 317 1.01 7.20 -33.51
C GLY A 317 1.32 8.35 -34.47
N VAL A 318 0.28 9.02 -34.99
CA VAL A 318 0.40 10.17 -35.90
C VAL A 318 1.07 11.37 -35.22
N PRO A 319 0.52 11.93 -34.11
CA PRO A 319 1.14 13.07 -33.43
C PRO A 319 2.53 12.72 -32.87
N ARG A 320 2.80 11.46 -32.49
CA ARG A 320 4.13 11.02 -32.06
C ARG A 320 5.20 11.25 -33.13
N SER A 321 4.89 11.01 -34.39
CA SER A 321 5.86 11.15 -35.50
C SER A 321 6.02 12.59 -35.99
N SER A 322 4.99 13.42 -35.84
CA SER A 322 4.97 14.80 -36.36
C SER A 322 5.35 15.86 -35.34
N LEU A 323 5.22 15.56 -34.05
CA LEU A 323 5.50 16.51 -32.97
C LEU A 323 6.80 16.16 -32.24
N PRO A 324 7.44 17.15 -31.58
CA PRO A 324 8.56 16.89 -30.68
C PRO A 324 8.21 15.85 -29.60
N GLY A 325 9.21 15.11 -29.11
CA GLY A 325 9.02 14.01 -28.15
C GLY A 325 8.20 14.38 -26.90
N GLU A 326 8.24 15.65 -26.47
CA GLU A 326 7.50 16.19 -25.32
C GLU A 326 5.97 16.20 -25.52
N TRP A 327 5.49 16.20 -26.77
CA TRP A 327 4.07 16.25 -27.12
C TRP A 327 3.45 14.87 -27.35
N THR A 328 4.24 13.81 -27.22
CA THR A 328 3.77 12.43 -27.41
C THR A 328 2.60 12.10 -26.48
N VAL A 329 2.77 12.27 -25.16
CA VAL A 329 1.73 11.98 -24.15
C VAL A 329 0.48 12.87 -24.31
N PRO A 330 0.60 14.21 -24.48
CA PRO A 330 -0.54 15.06 -24.83
C PRO A 330 -1.29 14.61 -26.08
N GLY A 331 -0.58 14.14 -27.12
CA GLY A 331 -1.18 13.61 -28.35
C GLY A 331 -2.06 12.38 -28.09
N TYR A 332 -1.54 11.37 -27.37
CA TYR A 332 -2.33 10.20 -26.97
C TYR A 332 -3.51 10.57 -26.04
N LEU A 333 -3.31 11.53 -25.14
CA LEU A 333 -4.36 12.02 -24.25
C LEU A 333 -5.50 12.68 -25.03
N LEU A 334 -5.17 13.51 -26.03
CA LEU A 334 -6.16 14.15 -26.89
C LEU A 334 -6.97 13.10 -27.68
N CYS A 335 -6.31 12.05 -28.19
CA CYS A 335 -7.00 10.92 -28.82
C CYS A 335 -7.95 10.20 -27.84
N ALA A 336 -7.56 10.01 -26.57
CA ALA A 336 -8.42 9.42 -25.54
C ALA A 336 -9.63 10.33 -25.20
N VAL A 337 -9.45 11.65 -25.16
CA VAL A 337 -10.54 12.62 -24.96
C VAL A 337 -11.50 12.62 -26.16
N ALA A 338 -10.98 12.58 -27.38
CA ALA A 338 -11.77 12.47 -28.60
C ALA A 338 -12.58 11.16 -28.62
N LEU A 339 -11.98 10.05 -28.19
CA LEU A 339 -12.67 8.78 -28.03
C LEU A 339 -13.85 8.93 -27.06
N LEU A 340 -13.63 9.47 -25.86
CA LEU A 340 -14.70 9.72 -24.86
C LEU A 340 -15.84 10.61 -25.39
N ALA A 341 -15.51 11.60 -26.21
CA ALA A 341 -16.51 12.44 -26.86
C ALA A 341 -17.34 11.63 -27.88
N ALA A 342 -16.68 10.79 -28.69
CA ALA A 342 -17.33 9.93 -29.67
C ALA A 342 -18.24 8.85 -29.05
N VAL A 343 -17.90 8.32 -27.86
CA VAL A 343 -18.73 7.31 -27.16
C VAL A 343 -20.07 7.88 -26.66
N ARG A 344 -20.29 9.20 -26.69
CA ARG A 344 -21.60 9.80 -26.36
C ARG A 344 -22.67 9.55 -27.44
N THR A 345 -22.31 8.89 -28.54
CA THR A 345 -23.21 8.48 -29.63
C THR A 345 -24.02 7.21 -29.28
N ARG A 346 -24.92 6.78 -30.18
CA ARG A 346 -25.84 5.63 -29.99
C ARG A 346 -25.11 4.28 -30.05
N LEU A 347 -24.32 3.96 -29.03
CA LEU A 347 -23.66 2.65 -28.85
C LEU A 347 -24.32 1.82 -27.73
N PRO A 348 -24.28 0.48 -27.81
CA PRO A 348 -24.69 -0.39 -26.70
C PRO A 348 -23.91 -0.09 -25.41
N GLU A 349 -24.59 -0.21 -24.27
CA GLU A 349 -24.03 0.06 -22.94
C GLU A 349 -22.69 -0.64 -22.62
N PRO A 350 -22.48 -1.94 -22.89
CA PRO A 350 -21.19 -2.59 -22.62
C PRO A 350 -20.04 -2.00 -23.43
N MET A 351 -20.30 -1.65 -24.69
CA MET A 351 -19.30 -1.06 -25.57
C MET A 351 -18.96 0.37 -25.13
N ARG A 352 -19.96 1.13 -24.69
CA ARG A 352 -19.76 2.46 -24.13
C ARG A 352 -18.91 2.44 -22.87
N ARG A 353 -19.21 1.53 -21.93
CA ARG A 353 -18.40 1.35 -20.72
C ARG A 353 -16.99 0.89 -21.03
N GLY A 354 -16.82 -0.06 -21.96
CA GLY A 354 -15.51 -0.56 -22.37
C GLY A 354 -14.63 0.53 -22.97
N LEU A 355 -15.15 1.28 -23.95
CA LEU A 355 -14.43 2.41 -24.56
C LEU A 355 -14.09 3.50 -23.53
N ALA A 356 -15.02 3.80 -22.60
CA ALA A 356 -14.76 4.75 -21.52
C ALA A 356 -13.66 4.26 -20.55
N LEU A 357 -13.63 2.96 -20.22
CA LEU A 357 -12.55 2.35 -19.43
C LEU A 357 -11.20 2.39 -20.18
N GLY A 358 -11.20 2.13 -21.48
CA GLY A 358 -10.01 2.27 -22.33
C GLY A 358 -9.46 3.69 -22.28
N ALA A 359 -10.30 4.71 -22.51
CA ALA A 359 -9.86 6.10 -22.40
C ALA A 359 -9.42 6.50 -20.97
N ALA A 360 -10.13 6.03 -19.94
CA ALA A 360 -9.76 6.26 -18.54
C ALA A 360 -8.39 5.64 -18.20
N SER A 361 -8.07 4.47 -18.75
CA SER A 361 -6.76 3.83 -18.54
C SER A 361 -5.62 4.63 -19.19
N VAL A 362 -5.82 5.19 -20.38
CA VAL A 362 -4.85 6.11 -21.01
C VAL A 362 -4.66 7.37 -20.16
N GLN A 363 -5.74 7.93 -19.63
CA GLN A 363 -5.67 9.09 -18.73
C GLN A 363 -4.93 8.76 -17.43
N ALA A 364 -5.16 7.58 -16.85
CA ALA A 364 -4.45 7.14 -15.65
C ALA A 364 -2.94 7.01 -15.92
N VAL A 365 -2.54 6.40 -17.05
CA VAL A 365 -1.13 6.32 -17.45
C VAL A 365 -0.54 7.72 -17.69
N ALA A 366 -1.28 8.64 -18.29
CA ALA A 366 -0.84 10.01 -18.50
C ALA A 366 -0.63 10.76 -17.16
N VAL A 367 -1.48 10.54 -16.15
CA VAL A 367 -1.29 11.08 -14.80
C VAL A 367 -0.06 10.47 -14.13
N VAL A 368 0.15 9.15 -14.23
CA VAL A 368 1.35 8.48 -13.69
C VAL A 368 2.62 9.05 -14.30
N TRP A 369 2.61 9.32 -15.61
CA TRP A 369 3.71 9.97 -16.31
C TRP A 369 3.99 11.40 -15.84
N ALA A 370 2.96 12.13 -15.38
CA ALA A 370 3.11 13.48 -14.81
C ALA A 370 3.50 13.49 -13.32
N LEU A 371 3.61 12.34 -12.65
CA LEU A 371 3.98 12.28 -11.23
C LEU A 371 5.41 12.78 -10.93
N PRO A 372 6.47 12.43 -11.70
CA PRO A 372 7.82 12.89 -11.41
C PRO A 372 7.98 14.41 -11.31
N PRO A 373 7.50 15.25 -12.26
CA PRO A 373 7.61 16.71 -12.11
C PRO A 373 6.79 17.26 -10.93
N VAL A 374 5.66 16.63 -10.58
CA VAL A 374 4.89 17.00 -9.37
C VAL A 374 5.67 16.66 -8.11
N ALA A 375 6.33 15.50 -8.06
CA ALA A 375 7.16 15.09 -6.94
C ALA A 375 8.35 16.04 -6.75
N VAL A 376 9.00 16.43 -7.85
CA VAL A 376 10.07 17.44 -7.85
C VAL A 376 9.53 18.78 -7.36
N ALA A 377 8.40 19.28 -7.87
CA ALA A 377 7.75 20.52 -7.43
C ALA A 377 7.41 20.56 -5.92
N VAL A 378 7.01 19.43 -5.35
CA VAL A 378 6.61 19.34 -3.93
C VAL A 378 7.81 19.12 -3.00
N LEU A 379 8.75 18.25 -3.38
CA LEU A 379 9.86 17.83 -2.52
C LEU A 379 11.10 18.70 -2.70
N GLY A 380 11.32 19.26 -3.89
CA GLY A 380 12.44 20.13 -4.22
C GLY A 380 12.65 21.29 -3.24
N PRO A 381 11.59 22.02 -2.84
CA PRO A 381 11.70 23.09 -1.85
C PRO A 381 12.34 22.68 -0.52
N VAL A 382 12.22 21.41 -0.11
CA VAL A 382 12.75 20.93 1.19
C VAL A 382 14.27 21.08 1.29
N ALA A 383 14.99 21.03 0.17
CA ALA A 383 16.45 21.20 0.15
C ALA A 383 16.90 22.60 0.63
N TRP A 384 16.03 23.61 0.61
CA TRP A 384 16.32 24.95 1.13
C TRP A 384 16.50 25.00 2.65
N VAL A 385 16.05 23.97 3.38
CA VAL A 385 16.28 23.86 4.83
C VAL A 385 17.78 23.77 5.15
N GLY A 386 18.59 23.22 4.26
CA GLY A 386 20.06 23.19 4.40
C GLY A 386 20.79 24.42 3.85
N ARG A 387 20.07 25.35 3.19
CA ARG A 387 20.62 26.50 2.44
C ARG A 387 19.89 27.81 2.79
N VAL A 388 19.68 28.02 4.08
CA VAL A 388 18.93 29.19 4.57
C VAL A 388 19.71 30.47 4.26
N TRP A 389 19.02 31.43 3.61
CA TRP A 389 19.53 32.76 3.27
C TRP A 389 20.83 32.78 2.44
N THR A 390 21.03 31.77 1.59
CA THR A 390 22.19 31.71 0.68
C THR A 390 22.01 32.53 -0.61
N GLY A 391 20.85 33.17 -0.81
CA GLY A 391 20.52 33.97 -1.99
C GLY A 391 19.39 33.38 -2.83
N ALA A 392 18.56 34.25 -3.40
CA ALA A 392 17.41 33.85 -4.21
C ALA A 392 17.84 33.31 -5.59
N PRO A 393 17.27 32.19 -6.05
CA PRO A 393 17.51 31.68 -7.40
C PRO A 393 16.86 32.60 -8.44
N SER A 394 17.27 32.48 -9.70
CA SER A 394 16.78 33.35 -10.77
C SER A 394 15.40 32.92 -11.27
N THR A 395 15.17 31.62 -11.40
CA THR A 395 13.90 31.05 -11.88
C THR A 395 13.24 30.11 -10.89
N ALA A 396 11.92 29.92 -11.05
CA ALA A 396 11.15 28.97 -10.26
C ALA A 396 11.60 27.52 -10.48
N ARG A 397 12.20 27.20 -11.64
CA ARG A 397 12.75 25.87 -11.92
C ARG A 397 13.97 25.59 -11.06
N GLU A 398 14.92 26.52 -11.03
CA GLU A 398 16.13 26.43 -10.20
C GLU A 398 15.80 26.30 -8.71
N ALA A 399 14.74 26.97 -8.25
CA ALA A 399 14.29 26.92 -6.87
C ALA A 399 13.82 25.51 -6.42
N VAL A 400 13.46 24.65 -7.36
CA VAL A 400 12.87 23.33 -7.11
C VAL A 400 13.86 22.19 -7.44
N THR A 401 14.82 22.41 -8.35
CA THR A 401 15.82 21.39 -8.76
C THR A 401 17.11 21.42 -7.95
N THR A 402 17.02 21.82 -6.68
CA THR A 402 18.14 21.83 -5.73
C THR A 402 18.64 20.39 -5.48
N ASP A 403 19.97 20.22 -5.28
CA ASP A 403 20.67 18.94 -5.07
C ASP A 403 20.87 18.01 -6.28
N GLY A 404 20.93 18.56 -7.50
CA GLY A 404 21.39 17.80 -8.67
C GLY A 404 20.33 16.86 -9.27
N VAL A 405 19.07 16.99 -8.85
CA VAL A 405 17.92 16.34 -9.51
C VAL A 405 17.59 17.14 -10.78
N PRO A 406 17.83 16.59 -11.99
CA PRO A 406 17.58 17.32 -13.22
C PRO A 406 16.07 17.49 -13.46
N TRP A 407 15.66 18.66 -13.97
CA TRP A 407 14.30 18.85 -14.46
C TRP A 407 14.05 17.93 -15.66
N PRO A 408 13.01 17.09 -15.66
CA PRO A 408 12.74 16.21 -16.80
C PRO A 408 12.44 17.04 -18.05
N ALA A 409 13.13 16.76 -19.17
CA ALA A 409 12.94 17.51 -20.43
C ALA A 409 11.48 17.52 -20.91
N TYR A 410 10.76 16.42 -20.69
CA TYR A 410 9.35 16.28 -21.05
C TYR A 410 8.36 16.97 -20.11
N ALA A 411 8.81 17.59 -19.02
CA ALA A 411 7.93 18.14 -17.98
C ALA A 411 7.21 19.43 -18.42
N ALA A 412 7.60 20.06 -19.53
CA ALA A 412 6.94 21.26 -20.06
C ALA A 412 5.44 21.03 -20.36
N THR A 413 5.06 19.82 -20.80
CA THR A 413 3.66 19.48 -21.14
C THR A 413 2.90 18.80 -19.99
N ALA A 414 3.57 18.48 -18.88
CA ALA A 414 2.96 17.88 -17.70
C ALA A 414 1.78 18.69 -17.10
N PRO A 415 1.85 20.03 -16.93
CA PRO A 415 0.72 20.79 -16.40
C PRO A 415 -0.50 20.72 -17.34
N LEU A 416 -0.28 20.71 -18.66
CA LEU A 416 -1.35 20.56 -19.65
C LEU A 416 -2.05 19.20 -19.52
N VAL A 417 -1.30 18.11 -19.36
CA VAL A 417 -1.84 16.76 -19.13
C VAL A 417 -2.72 16.74 -17.87
N LEU A 418 -2.23 17.29 -16.76
CA LEU A 418 -2.96 17.34 -15.49
C LEU A 418 -4.27 18.14 -15.60
N VAL A 419 -4.25 19.30 -16.26
CA VAL A 419 -5.45 20.14 -16.48
C VAL A 419 -6.46 19.43 -17.39
N VAL A 420 -6.01 18.80 -18.48
CA VAL A 420 -6.91 18.06 -19.38
C VAL A 420 -7.57 16.89 -18.65
N VAL A 421 -6.83 16.11 -17.85
CA VAL A 421 -7.46 15.02 -17.08
C VAL A 421 -8.40 15.56 -15.99
N ALA A 422 -8.03 16.66 -15.31
CA ALA A 422 -8.90 17.31 -14.33
C ALA A 422 -10.24 17.77 -14.95
N THR A 423 -10.19 18.40 -16.12
CA THR A 423 -11.39 18.84 -16.86
C THR A 423 -12.24 17.66 -17.32
N VAL A 424 -11.64 16.57 -17.79
CA VAL A 424 -12.38 15.35 -18.13
C VAL A 424 -13.10 14.78 -16.91
N LEU A 425 -12.43 14.66 -15.76
CA LEU A 425 -13.06 14.17 -14.52
C LEU A 425 -14.22 15.06 -14.09
N ALA A 426 -14.09 16.38 -14.22
CA ALA A 426 -15.13 17.34 -13.86
C ALA A 426 -16.35 17.28 -14.79
N VAL A 427 -16.15 17.05 -16.10
CA VAL A 427 -17.21 17.16 -17.13
C VAL A 427 -17.85 15.80 -17.47
N ALA A 428 -17.06 14.73 -17.52
CA ALA A 428 -17.50 13.41 -17.97
C ALA A 428 -18.19 12.60 -16.86
N VAL A 429 -17.78 12.76 -15.60
CA VAL A 429 -18.34 12.02 -14.46
C VAL A 429 -19.56 12.76 -13.90
N ARG A 430 -20.74 12.51 -14.48
CA ARG A 430 -22.01 13.16 -14.07
C ARG A 430 -22.81 12.35 -13.04
N GLY A 431 -22.44 11.10 -12.78
CA GLY A 431 -23.16 10.23 -11.84
C GLY A 431 -23.05 10.73 -10.41
N THR A 432 -24.18 10.84 -9.70
CA THR A 432 -24.27 11.41 -8.34
C THR A 432 -23.36 10.70 -7.33
N GLN A 433 -23.19 9.38 -7.47
CA GLN A 433 -22.33 8.57 -6.59
C GLN A 433 -20.82 8.82 -6.79
N TRP A 434 -20.39 9.07 -8.03
CA TRP A 434 -18.96 9.19 -8.37
C TRP A 434 -18.47 10.64 -8.48
N ARG A 435 -19.40 11.59 -8.65
CA ARG A 435 -19.13 13.03 -8.69
C ARG A 435 -18.27 13.54 -7.53
N PRO A 436 -18.52 13.21 -6.24
CA PRO A 436 -17.66 13.73 -5.16
C PRO A 436 -16.21 13.25 -5.30
N ARG A 437 -15.98 11.97 -5.62
CA ARG A 437 -14.64 11.41 -5.83
C ARG A 437 -13.95 12.04 -7.04
N ALA A 438 -14.68 12.23 -8.14
CA ALA A 438 -14.16 12.89 -9.34
C ALA A 438 -13.80 14.36 -9.07
N THR A 439 -14.60 15.09 -8.30
CA THR A 439 -14.28 16.48 -7.93
C THR A 439 -13.05 16.58 -7.02
N ILE A 440 -12.83 15.60 -6.13
CA ILE A 440 -11.62 15.50 -5.32
C ILE A 440 -10.41 15.27 -6.23
N GLY A 441 -10.48 14.28 -7.11
CA GLY A 441 -9.41 13.98 -8.08
C GLY A 441 -9.11 15.17 -8.99
N ALA A 442 -10.14 15.83 -9.54
CA ALA A 442 -9.98 17.02 -10.36
C ALA A 442 -9.33 18.18 -9.59
N SER A 443 -9.70 18.40 -8.32
CA SER A 443 -9.07 19.43 -7.50
C SER A 443 -7.60 19.14 -7.18
N ALA A 444 -7.26 17.86 -6.94
CA ALA A 444 -5.87 17.45 -6.71
C ALA A 444 -5.01 17.58 -7.97
N LEU A 445 -5.54 17.21 -9.14
CA LEU A 445 -4.84 17.37 -10.42
C LEU A 445 -4.68 18.83 -10.82
N ALA A 446 -5.70 19.66 -10.61
CA ALA A 446 -5.61 21.11 -10.86
C ALA A 446 -4.57 21.77 -9.94
N TRP A 447 -4.52 21.35 -8.66
CA TRP A 447 -3.49 21.79 -7.72
C TRP A 447 -2.09 21.36 -8.14
N ALA A 448 -1.92 20.10 -8.55
CA ALA A 448 -0.65 19.58 -9.04
C ALA A 448 -0.18 20.34 -10.29
N ALA A 449 -1.10 20.67 -11.20
CA ALA A 449 -0.80 21.50 -12.36
C ALA A 449 -0.36 22.91 -11.95
N ALA A 450 -1.03 23.54 -10.98
CA ALA A 450 -0.70 24.87 -10.50
C ALA A 450 0.69 24.94 -9.83
N LEU A 451 1.13 23.87 -9.16
CA LEU A 451 2.47 23.80 -8.58
C LEU A 451 3.57 23.59 -9.64
N VAL A 452 3.31 22.79 -10.67
CA VAL A 452 4.31 22.48 -11.71
C VAL A 452 4.43 23.63 -12.72
N LEU A 453 3.36 24.39 -12.96
CA LEU A 453 3.28 25.40 -14.02
C LEU A 453 4.40 26.46 -13.97
N PRO A 454 4.76 27.07 -12.82
CA PRO A 454 5.82 28.08 -12.77
C PRO A 454 7.20 27.53 -13.14
N ALA A 455 7.53 26.30 -12.71
CA ALA A 455 8.79 25.65 -13.03
C ALA A 455 8.83 25.11 -14.47
N ALA A 456 7.68 24.68 -15.01
CA ALA A 456 7.54 24.27 -16.40
C ALA A 456 7.78 25.44 -17.36
N LEU A 457 7.20 26.61 -17.07
CA LEU A 457 7.31 27.83 -17.88
C LEU A 457 8.57 28.68 -17.60
N ASP A 458 9.45 28.24 -16.69
CA ASP A 458 10.68 28.93 -16.29
C ASP A 458 10.43 30.38 -15.83
N ILE A 459 9.32 30.59 -15.12
CA ILE A 459 8.90 31.91 -14.66
C ILE A 459 9.91 32.42 -13.62
N PRO A 460 10.18 33.74 -13.55
CA PRO A 460 10.99 34.33 -12.49
C PRO A 460 10.56 33.86 -11.09
N TYR A 461 11.54 33.56 -10.24
CA TYR A 461 11.34 33.01 -8.88
C TYR A 461 10.23 33.74 -8.10
N TRP A 462 10.27 35.07 -8.09
CA TRP A 462 9.31 35.93 -7.39
C TRP A 462 7.86 35.78 -7.87
N ALA A 463 7.68 35.64 -9.18
CA ALA A 463 6.36 35.46 -9.77
C ALA A 463 5.81 34.05 -9.51
N GLY A 464 6.67 33.01 -9.53
CA GLY A 464 6.29 31.66 -9.14
C GLY A 464 5.84 31.57 -7.68
N MET A 465 6.60 32.18 -6.76
CA MET A 465 6.25 32.24 -5.34
C MET A 465 4.94 33.00 -5.09
N SER A 466 4.74 34.13 -5.78
CA SER A 466 3.51 34.92 -5.70
C SER A 466 2.29 34.15 -6.20
N ALA A 467 2.43 33.41 -7.31
CA ALA A 467 1.38 32.55 -7.84
C ALA A 467 0.99 31.46 -6.83
N GLN A 468 1.97 30.79 -6.21
CA GLN A 468 1.71 29.80 -5.16
C GLN A 468 1.03 30.41 -3.93
N GLY A 469 1.47 31.58 -3.47
CA GLY A 469 0.80 32.35 -2.42
C GLY A 469 -0.66 32.65 -2.74
N LEU A 470 -0.95 33.11 -3.96
CA LEU A 470 -2.33 33.38 -4.42
C LEU A 470 -3.18 32.10 -4.43
N THR A 471 -2.64 30.94 -4.81
CA THR A 471 -3.39 29.68 -4.77
C THR A 471 -3.78 29.27 -3.34
N ILE A 472 -2.90 29.51 -2.36
CA ILE A 472 -3.18 29.25 -0.94
C ILE A 472 -4.26 30.20 -0.44
N VAL A 473 -4.16 31.49 -0.76
CA VAL A 473 -5.15 32.50 -0.39
C VAL A 473 -6.52 32.16 -0.99
N ALA A 474 -6.59 31.78 -2.27
CA ALA A 474 -7.83 31.39 -2.93
C ALA A 474 -8.46 30.13 -2.29
N ALA A 475 -7.65 29.12 -1.98
CA ALA A 475 -8.12 27.90 -1.32
C ALA A 475 -8.64 28.16 0.10
N LEU A 476 -7.91 28.96 0.89
CA LEU A 476 -8.32 29.33 2.25
C LEU A 476 -9.53 30.26 2.25
N ALA A 477 -9.62 31.21 1.32
CA ALA A 477 -10.79 32.07 1.15
C ALA A 477 -12.05 31.25 0.79
N TYR A 478 -11.90 30.22 -0.04
CA TYR A 478 -12.99 29.29 -0.34
C TYR A 478 -13.41 28.49 0.89
N VAL A 479 -12.46 27.98 1.68
CA VAL A 479 -12.76 27.28 2.95
C VAL A 479 -13.43 28.21 3.95
N ALA A 480 -13.02 29.48 4.02
CA ALA A 480 -13.61 30.48 4.90
C ALA A 480 -15.06 30.84 4.51
N ARG A 481 -15.38 30.87 3.21
CA ARG A 481 -16.71 31.24 2.70
C ARG A 481 -17.69 30.07 2.59
N SER A 482 -17.20 28.85 2.44
CA SER A 482 -18.05 27.67 2.20
C SER A 482 -18.74 27.21 3.49
N ALA A 483 -20.05 26.92 3.41
CA ALA A 483 -20.81 26.32 4.52
C ALA A 483 -20.36 24.88 4.81
N GLU A 484 -20.02 24.13 3.76
CA GLU A 484 -19.49 22.76 3.82
C GLU A 484 -18.05 22.76 3.25
N PRO A 485 -17.03 23.06 4.07
CA PRO A 485 -15.66 23.14 3.60
C PRO A 485 -15.17 21.77 3.12
N ARG A 486 -14.65 21.70 1.90
CA ARG A 486 -14.03 20.47 1.39
C ARG A 486 -12.69 20.25 2.09
N PRO A 487 -12.51 19.17 2.88
CA PRO A 487 -11.28 18.95 3.64
C PRO A 487 -10.05 18.83 2.72
N VAL A 488 -10.24 18.34 1.49
CA VAL A 488 -9.18 18.23 0.48
C VAL A 488 -8.58 19.59 0.14
N LEU A 489 -9.38 20.64 -0.03
CA LEU A 489 -8.83 21.97 -0.36
C LEU A 489 -7.99 22.55 0.78
N PHE A 490 -8.39 22.31 2.03
CA PHE A 490 -7.60 22.69 3.18
C PHE A 490 -6.28 21.90 3.26
N LEU A 491 -6.30 20.59 2.99
CA LEU A 491 -5.09 19.76 2.93
C LEU A 491 -4.14 20.22 1.81
N LEU A 492 -4.67 20.51 0.62
CA LEU A 492 -3.87 21.02 -0.50
C LEU A 492 -3.26 22.39 -0.19
N ALA A 493 -4.01 23.28 0.48
CA ALA A 493 -3.49 24.56 0.95
C ALA A 493 -2.38 24.40 1.99
N LEU A 494 -2.52 23.43 2.91
CA LEU A 494 -1.51 23.11 3.93
C LEU A 494 -0.22 22.55 3.30
N VAL A 495 -0.33 21.64 2.32
CA VAL A 495 0.85 21.12 1.61
C VAL A 495 1.53 22.24 0.81
N SER A 496 0.75 23.07 0.11
CA SER A 496 1.29 24.24 -0.60
C SER A 496 1.96 25.25 0.33
N SER A 497 1.45 25.46 1.54
CA SER A 497 2.04 26.42 2.48
C SER A 497 3.36 25.93 3.06
N VAL A 498 3.55 24.62 3.24
CA VAL A 498 4.85 24.04 3.61
C VAL A 498 5.86 24.24 2.48
N SER A 499 5.48 23.89 1.25
CA SER A 499 6.32 24.13 0.06
C SER A 499 6.69 25.62 -0.08
N LEU A 500 5.73 26.53 0.10
CA LEU A 500 5.96 27.97 0.03
C LEU A 500 6.89 28.49 1.14
N ALA A 501 6.73 27.98 2.38
CA ALA A 501 7.60 28.32 3.50
C ALA A 501 9.03 27.83 3.29
N CYS A 502 9.22 26.67 2.64
CA CYS A 502 10.55 26.20 2.27
C CYS A 502 11.16 27.04 1.15
N LEU A 503 10.39 27.39 0.11
CA LEU A 503 10.87 28.27 -0.96
C LEU A 503 11.29 29.66 -0.43
N SER A 504 10.55 30.21 0.54
CA SER A 504 10.85 31.54 1.07
C SER A 504 12.18 31.62 1.83
N LEU A 505 12.78 30.48 2.24
CA LEU A 505 14.09 30.37 2.92
C LEU A 505 15.26 30.92 2.10
N ALA A 506 15.08 31.12 0.79
CA ALA A 506 16.13 31.64 -0.07
C ALA A 506 16.56 33.09 0.27
N ALA A 507 15.64 33.92 0.80
CA ALA A 507 15.93 35.30 1.18
C ALA A 507 15.31 35.68 2.54
N GLU A 508 16.01 36.51 3.31
CA GLU A 508 15.63 36.87 4.68
C GLU A 508 14.27 37.59 4.74
N GLY A 509 14.11 38.69 3.99
CA GLY A 509 12.85 39.44 3.96
C GLY A 509 11.65 38.62 3.51
N THR A 510 11.85 37.65 2.61
CA THR A 510 10.78 36.74 2.17
C THR A 510 10.38 35.74 3.22
N THR A 511 11.33 35.18 3.96
CA THR A 511 10.99 34.25 5.06
C THR A 511 10.07 34.91 6.05
N LEU A 512 10.42 36.11 6.51
CA LEU A 512 9.66 36.85 7.50
C LEU A 512 8.27 37.22 6.97
N GLY A 513 8.20 37.78 5.76
CA GLY A 513 6.93 38.19 5.14
C GLY A 513 5.99 37.01 4.89
N VAL A 514 6.50 35.89 4.34
CA VAL A 514 5.71 34.70 4.02
C VAL A 514 5.24 34.00 5.28
N LEU A 515 6.12 33.79 6.28
CA LEU A 515 5.73 33.16 7.53
C LEU A 515 4.69 34.01 8.27
N ALA A 516 4.87 35.33 8.34
CA ALA A 516 3.86 36.23 8.90
C ALA A 516 2.52 36.14 8.14
N ALA A 517 2.53 36.19 6.81
CA ALA A 517 1.31 36.06 6.02
C ALA A 517 0.59 34.71 6.26
N LEU A 518 1.34 33.60 6.29
CA LEU A 518 0.79 32.26 6.56
C LEU A 518 0.19 32.15 7.96
N THR A 519 0.85 32.73 8.99
CA THR A 519 0.26 32.75 10.35
C THR A 519 -1.10 33.43 10.37
N VAL A 520 -1.22 34.60 9.74
CA VAL A 520 -2.46 35.38 9.69
C VAL A 520 -3.54 34.65 8.90
N LEU A 521 -3.19 34.09 7.73
CA LEU A 521 -4.13 33.38 6.86
C LEU A 521 -4.70 32.13 7.56
N PHE A 522 -3.88 31.30 8.19
CA PHE A 522 -4.36 30.13 8.92
C PHE A 522 -5.09 30.51 10.21
N ALA A 523 -4.69 31.58 10.90
CA ALA A 523 -5.41 32.10 12.06
C ALA A 523 -6.82 32.58 11.69
N ALA A 524 -7.00 33.24 10.55
CA ALA A 524 -8.30 33.71 10.06
C ALA A 524 -9.30 32.57 9.77
N VAL A 525 -8.80 31.37 9.45
CA VAL A 525 -9.61 30.18 9.14
C VAL A 525 -9.72 29.23 10.35
N SER A 526 -9.20 29.62 11.52
CA SER A 526 -9.18 28.79 12.75
C SER A 526 -10.56 28.27 13.20
N GLY A 527 -11.63 29.02 12.94
CA GLY A 527 -13.01 28.62 13.25
C GLY A 527 -13.63 27.62 12.27
N ARG A 528 -13.00 27.35 11.11
CA ARG A 528 -13.55 26.50 10.03
C ARG A 528 -12.88 25.14 9.89
N SER A 529 -11.68 24.96 10.46
CA SER A 529 -10.92 23.71 10.40
C SER A 529 -10.21 23.45 11.73
N ARG A 530 -10.21 22.17 12.16
CA ARG A 530 -9.53 21.74 13.39
C ARG A 530 -8.01 21.90 13.33
N LEU A 531 -7.45 21.88 12.11
CA LEU A 531 -6.01 21.93 11.85
C LEU A 531 -5.51 23.36 11.56
N ALA A 532 -6.40 24.31 11.31
CA ALA A 532 -6.04 25.71 11.06
C ALA A 532 -5.31 26.38 12.24
N PRO A 533 -5.75 26.28 13.51
CA PRO A 533 -5.00 26.89 14.63
C PRO A 533 -3.65 26.21 14.85
N VAL A 534 -3.53 24.91 14.54
CA VAL A 534 -2.26 24.17 14.58
C VAL A 534 -1.28 24.72 13.55
N ALA A 535 -1.72 24.85 12.30
CA ALA A 535 -0.90 25.41 11.21
C ALA A 535 -0.45 26.84 11.53
N ALA A 536 -1.37 27.69 12.02
CA ALA A 536 -1.06 29.06 12.43
C ALA A 536 0.02 29.10 13.52
N LEU A 537 -0.10 28.25 14.55
CA LEU A 537 0.88 28.16 15.62
C LEU A 537 2.25 27.66 15.12
N THR A 538 2.28 26.67 14.23
CA THR A 538 3.54 26.17 13.64
C THR A 538 4.25 27.23 12.81
N TYR A 539 3.52 28.03 12.03
CA TYR A 539 4.12 29.14 11.30
C TYR A 539 4.56 30.27 12.23
N ALA A 540 3.87 30.47 13.37
CA ALA A 540 4.25 31.49 14.36
C ALA A 540 5.53 31.09 15.10
N THR A 541 5.71 29.81 15.41
CA THR A 541 6.98 29.29 15.94
C THR A 541 8.12 29.42 14.95
N ALA A 542 7.87 29.11 13.68
CA ALA A 542 8.87 29.27 12.63
C ALA A 542 9.24 30.74 12.42
N LEU A 543 8.24 31.64 12.47
CA LEU A 543 8.45 33.09 12.40
C LEU A 543 9.29 33.59 13.58
N ALA A 544 9.01 33.14 14.81
CA ALA A 544 9.82 33.47 15.97
C ALA A 544 11.28 33.03 15.78
N CYS A 545 11.52 31.80 15.32
CA CYS A 545 12.88 31.35 15.01
C CYS A 545 13.56 32.22 13.94
N ALA A 546 12.84 32.52 12.85
CA ALA A 546 13.38 33.33 11.75
C ALA A 546 13.69 34.77 12.17
N VAL A 547 12.82 35.40 12.97
CA VAL A 547 13.04 36.76 13.51
C VAL A 547 14.24 36.79 14.46
N GLY A 548 14.38 35.79 15.34
CA GLY A 548 15.54 35.69 16.22
C GLY A 548 16.83 35.53 15.44
N ALA A 549 16.83 34.66 14.42
CA ALA A 549 17.98 34.45 13.55
C ALA A 549 18.31 35.68 12.69
N SER A 550 17.32 36.43 12.20
CA SER A 550 17.53 37.64 11.38
C SER A 550 18.15 38.77 12.20
N LEU A 551 17.80 38.86 13.49
CA LEU A 551 18.42 39.79 14.43
C LEU A 551 19.83 39.36 14.89
N GLY A 552 20.35 38.25 14.38
CA GLY A 552 21.66 37.71 14.74
C GLY A 552 21.73 37.20 16.20
N TRP A 553 20.59 36.88 16.81
CA TRP A 553 20.57 36.39 18.18
C TRP A 553 21.17 34.98 18.27
N PRO A 554 22.00 34.69 19.28
CA PRO A 554 22.40 33.33 19.59
C PRO A 554 21.17 32.44 19.85
N SER A 555 21.25 31.16 19.49
CA SER A 555 20.13 30.20 19.55
C SER A 555 19.44 30.16 20.92
N GLN A 556 20.21 30.33 22.00
CA GLN A 556 19.69 30.36 23.36
C GLN A 556 18.67 31.49 23.58
N TYR A 557 18.92 32.70 23.07
CA TYR A 557 17.98 33.83 23.21
C TYR A 557 16.74 33.67 22.33
N ILE A 558 16.87 32.99 21.18
CA ILE A 558 15.74 32.62 20.32
C ILE A 558 14.74 31.73 21.08
N ALA A 559 15.22 30.86 21.98
CA ALA A 559 14.37 30.00 22.80
C ALA A 559 13.32 30.79 23.60
N LEU A 560 13.67 31.98 24.11
CA LEU A 560 12.75 32.84 24.85
C LEU A 560 11.61 33.37 23.97
N LEU A 561 11.90 33.70 22.71
CA LEU A 561 10.90 34.15 21.75
C LEU A 561 9.98 32.99 21.33
N VAL A 562 10.55 31.79 21.11
CA VAL A 562 9.78 30.58 20.76
C VAL A 562 8.81 30.18 21.88
N LEU A 563 9.16 30.45 23.15
CA LEU A 563 8.33 30.15 24.31
C LEU A 563 6.97 30.88 24.30
N LEU A 564 6.82 31.96 23.54
CA LEU A 564 5.52 32.61 23.34
C LEU A 564 4.49 31.65 22.70
N ALA A 565 4.93 30.71 21.87
CA ALA A 565 4.04 29.76 21.22
C ALA A 565 3.36 28.77 22.18
N PRO A 566 4.05 28.03 23.07
CA PRO A 566 3.38 27.20 24.07
C PRO A 566 2.48 28.01 25.01
N VAL A 567 2.82 29.27 25.33
CA VAL A 567 1.95 30.16 26.11
C VAL A 567 0.64 30.43 25.37
N VAL A 568 0.72 30.87 24.12
CA VAL A 568 -0.46 31.13 23.27
C VAL A 568 -1.28 29.86 23.07
N ALA A 569 -0.63 28.70 22.85
CA ALA A 569 -1.29 27.41 22.72
C ALA A 569 -2.06 27.05 24.00
N ALA A 570 -1.46 27.20 25.17
CA ALA A 570 -2.09 26.91 26.45
C ALA A 570 -3.30 27.82 26.71
N LEU A 571 -3.21 29.11 26.39
CA LEU A 571 -4.29 30.09 26.51
C LEU A 571 -5.44 29.82 25.53
N LEU A 572 -5.14 29.55 24.26
CA LEU A 572 -6.15 29.21 23.25
C LEU A 572 -6.82 27.88 23.57
N ALA A 573 -6.07 26.87 24.01
CA ALA A 573 -6.62 25.58 24.44
C ALA A 573 -7.56 25.73 25.64
N ALA A 574 -7.34 26.73 26.51
CA ALA A 574 -8.25 27.03 27.62
C ALA A 574 -9.58 27.63 27.12
N ARG A 575 -9.55 28.45 26.06
CA ARG A 575 -10.75 29.04 25.46
C ARG A 575 -11.55 28.08 24.57
N LEU A 576 -10.91 27.02 24.08
CA LEU A 576 -11.48 26.03 23.15
C LEU A 576 -11.87 24.72 23.85
N ALA A 577 -12.29 24.78 25.13
CA ALA A 577 -12.40 23.64 26.03
C ALA A 577 -13.10 22.39 25.44
N ASP A 578 -14.19 22.60 24.69
CA ASP A 578 -15.02 21.54 24.08
C ASP A 578 -14.68 21.24 22.61
N SER A 579 -13.73 21.95 22.02
CA SER A 579 -13.40 21.80 20.61
C SER A 579 -12.46 20.61 20.36
N PRO A 580 -12.71 19.80 19.31
CA PRO A 580 -11.80 18.74 18.91
C PRO A 580 -10.42 19.25 18.42
N ALA A 581 -10.25 20.56 18.23
CA ALA A 581 -8.97 21.20 17.89
C ALA A 581 -8.04 21.39 19.10
N ARG A 582 -8.53 21.19 20.33
CA ARG A 582 -7.78 21.41 21.58
C ARG A 582 -6.56 20.49 21.72
N VAL A 583 -6.75 19.18 21.52
CA VAL A 583 -5.66 18.20 21.69
C VAL A 583 -4.53 18.45 20.68
N PRO A 584 -4.81 18.60 19.36
CA PRO A 584 -3.76 18.96 18.41
C PRO A 584 -3.02 20.24 18.79
N LEU A 585 -3.73 21.27 19.26
CA LEU A 585 -3.13 22.55 19.65
C LEU A 585 -2.22 22.43 20.88
N GLU A 586 -2.64 21.67 21.91
CA GLU A 586 -1.83 21.36 23.09
C GLU A 586 -0.54 20.61 22.71
N VAL A 587 -0.64 19.64 21.77
CA VAL A 587 0.51 18.89 21.26
C VAL A 587 1.46 19.82 20.48
N THR A 588 0.95 20.68 19.62
CA THR A 588 1.78 21.65 18.88
C THR A 588 2.49 22.63 19.82
N GLY A 589 1.80 23.10 20.86
CA GLY A 589 2.42 23.89 21.92
C GLY A 589 3.53 23.14 22.65
N ALA A 590 3.31 21.87 23.01
CA ALA A 590 4.34 21.04 23.65
C ALA A 590 5.57 20.82 22.76
N VAL A 591 5.38 20.56 21.46
CA VAL A 591 6.47 20.44 20.48
C VAL A 591 7.25 21.75 20.35
N ALA A 592 6.56 22.90 20.34
CA ALA A 592 7.21 24.21 20.35
C ALA A 592 8.02 24.43 21.63
N GLY A 593 7.51 23.99 22.79
CA GLY A 593 8.24 24.01 24.06
C GLY A 593 9.49 23.12 24.05
N LEU A 594 9.42 21.93 23.46
CA LEU A 594 10.59 21.06 23.26
C LEU A 594 11.63 21.70 22.34
N LEU A 595 11.19 22.38 21.28
CA LEU A 595 12.09 23.12 20.39
C LEU A 595 12.78 24.28 21.14
N ALA A 596 12.05 25.02 21.98
CA ALA A 596 12.65 26.05 22.84
C ALA A 596 13.70 25.46 23.80
N VAL A 597 13.42 24.32 24.43
CA VAL A 597 14.40 23.62 25.29
C VAL A 597 15.65 23.24 24.49
N GLY A 598 15.49 22.68 23.29
CA GLY A 598 16.60 22.31 22.41
C GLY A 598 17.48 23.50 22.01
N LEU A 599 16.86 24.66 21.72
CA LEU A 599 17.58 25.89 21.40
C LEU A 599 18.38 26.44 22.58
N ALA A 600 17.95 26.19 23.82
CA ALA A 600 18.61 26.66 25.04
C ALA A 600 19.76 25.77 25.53
N VAL A 601 19.94 24.56 24.97
CA VAL A 601 20.98 23.59 25.37
C VAL A 601 22.41 24.16 25.42
N PRO A 602 22.85 25.03 24.48
CA PRO A 602 24.21 25.57 24.49
C PRO A 602 24.54 26.40 25.74
N ASP A 603 23.54 26.92 26.45
CA ASP A 603 23.71 27.79 27.62
C ASP A 603 22.95 27.22 28.83
N PRO A 604 23.62 26.42 29.69
CA PRO A 604 23.01 25.76 30.86
C PRO A 604 22.15 26.66 31.77
N PRO A 605 22.55 27.90 32.15
CA PRO A 605 21.69 28.76 32.97
C PRO A 605 20.40 29.16 32.25
N LEU A 606 20.44 29.38 30.93
CA LEU A 606 19.25 29.70 30.16
C LEU A 606 18.38 28.47 29.92
N LEU A 607 18.99 27.29 29.75
CA LEU A 607 18.28 26.02 29.72
C LEU A 607 17.46 25.80 30.99
N ALA A 608 18.05 26.06 32.17
CA ALA A 608 17.33 26.00 33.44
C ALA A 608 16.13 26.97 33.48
N LEU A 609 16.30 28.19 32.97
CA LEU A 609 15.21 29.18 32.88
C LEU A 609 14.09 28.71 31.93
N VAL A 610 14.43 28.21 30.74
CA VAL A 610 13.45 27.73 29.75
C VAL A 610 12.70 26.51 30.27
N LEU A 611 13.38 25.56 30.91
CA LEU A 611 12.74 24.41 31.57
C LEU A 611 11.78 24.87 32.68
N ALA A 612 12.18 25.84 33.50
CA ALA A 612 11.32 26.40 34.55
C ALA A 612 10.08 27.09 33.96
N LEU A 613 10.23 27.88 32.89
CA LEU A 613 9.09 28.54 32.26
C LEU A 613 8.16 27.53 31.54
N CYS A 614 8.70 26.50 30.88
CA CYS A 614 7.91 25.38 30.37
C CYS A 614 7.15 24.66 31.50
N ALA A 615 7.77 24.50 32.67
CA ALA A 615 7.13 23.93 33.85
C ALA A 615 5.98 24.80 34.36
N VAL A 616 6.13 26.13 34.37
CA VAL A 616 5.05 27.08 34.71
C VAL A 616 3.88 26.96 33.72
N ILE A 617 4.16 26.86 32.41
CA ILE A 617 3.12 26.67 31.40
C ILE A 617 2.37 25.34 31.62
N ALA A 618 3.09 24.24 31.86
CA ALA A 618 2.51 22.94 32.17
C ALA A 618 1.73 22.93 33.50
N ALA A 619 2.18 23.67 34.51
CA ALA A 619 1.46 23.83 35.76
C ALA A 619 0.14 24.59 35.54
N GLY A 620 0.16 25.66 34.73
CA GLY A 620 -1.03 26.40 34.34
C GLY A 620 -2.04 25.58 33.55
N THR A 621 -1.60 24.62 32.71
CA THR A 621 -2.52 23.69 32.05
C THR A 621 -3.10 22.65 33.02
N ALA A 622 -2.33 22.25 34.04
CA ALA A 622 -2.74 21.28 35.07
C ALA A 622 -3.80 21.79 36.06
N VAL A 623 -4.02 23.11 36.14
CA VAL A 623 -5.11 23.72 36.95
C VAL A 623 -6.50 23.23 36.47
N ARG A 624 -6.62 22.82 35.20
CA ARG A 624 -7.86 22.30 34.63
C ARG A 624 -8.12 20.87 35.09
N GLU A 625 -9.37 20.59 35.48
CA GLU A 625 -9.75 19.28 36.03
C GLU A 625 -9.46 18.11 35.08
N ASP A 626 -9.69 18.29 33.78
CA ASP A 626 -9.46 17.28 32.74
C ASP A 626 -7.97 16.97 32.48
N ARG A 627 -7.05 17.81 32.97
CA ARG A 627 -5.62 17.80 32.61
C ARG A 627 -4.69 17.80 33.82
N ARG A 628 -5.17 17.36 34.99
CA ARG A 628 -4.33 17.20 36.19
C ARG A 628 -3.08 16.36 35.96
N SER A 629 -3.09 15.45 34.97
CA SER A 629 -1.90 14.68 34.55
C SER A 629 -0.76 15.53 33.98
N ALA A 630 -1.04 16.71 33.42
CA ALA A 630 -0.01 17.67 33.00
C ALA A 630 0.83 18.19 34.18
N GLY A 631 0.29 18.07 35.41
CA GLY A 631 1.02 18.40 36.64
C GLY A 631 2.27 17.54 36.82
N TYR A 632 2.25 16.26 36.41
CA TYR A 632 3.42 15.40 36.45
C TYR A 632 4.53 15.90 35.52
N ALA A 633 4.16 16.38 34.32
CA ALA A 633 5.11 16.97 33.39
C ALA A 633 5.69 18.29 33.94
N ALA A 634 4.86 19.11 34.58
CA ALA A 634 5.33 20.32 35.27
C ALA A 634 6.33 20.01 36.38
N THR A 635 6.05 19.01 37.23
CA THR A 635 6.97 18.58 38.29
C THR A 635 8.30 18.09 37.71
N ALA A 636 8.26 17.25 36.66
CA ALA A 636 9.47 16.76 36.01
C ALA A 636 10.32 17.92 35.43
N LEU A 637 9.68 18.87 34.74
CA LEU A 637 10.37 20.03 34.17
C LEU A 637 10.99 20.95 35.24
N PHE A 638 10.31 21.17 36.38
CA PHE A 638 10.89 21.92 37.50
C PHE A 638 12.08 21.21 38.14
N VAL A 639 12.02 19.89 38.30
CA VAL A 639 13.14 19.09 38.81
C VAL A 639 14.34 19.18 37.86
N LEU A 640 14.10 19.02 36.55
CA LEU A 640 15.14 19.17 35.53
C LEU A 640 15.75 20.58 35.55
N ALA A 641 14.92 21.63 35.67
CA ALA A 641 15.40 23.00 35.80
C ALA A 641 16.31 23.19 37.04
N ALA A 642 15.91 22.61 38.18
CA ALA A 642 16.69 22.65 39.41
C ALA A 642 18.02 21.90 39.28
N TRP A 643 18.03 20.72 38.66
CA TRP A 643 19.26 19.95 38.42
C TRP A 643 20.24 20.69 37.52
N VAL A 644 19.77 21.24 36.39
CA VAL A 644 20.62 22.03 35.50
C VAL A 644 21.19 23.24 36.26
N ARG A 645 20.38 23.91 37.09
CA ARG A 645 20.84 25.05 37.90
C ARG A 645 21.89 24.66 38.94
N LEU A 646 21.72 23.55 39.63
CA LEU A 646 22.69 23.02 40.59
C LEU A 646 24.01 22.64 39.92
N ALA A 647 23.94 22.05 38.72
CA ALA A 647 25.11 21.74 37.91
C ALA A 647 25.87 23.02 37.50
N CYS A 648 25.15 24.09 37.12
CA CYS A 648 25.77 25.40 36.86
C CYS A 648 26.49 25.99 38.07
N TRP A 649 25.99 25.72 39.28
CA TRP A 649 26.63 26.16 40.53
C TRP A 649 27.78 25.24 40.98
N GLY A 650 28.11 24.21 40.21
CA GLY A 650 29.20 23.27 40.53
C GLY A 650 28.90 22.38 41.73
N VAL A 651 27.63 22.19 42.08
CA VAL A 651 27.24 21.34 43.22
C VAL A 651 27.44 19.88 42.82
N GLY A 652 28.43 19.22 43.43
CA GLY A 652 28.75 17.81 43.21
C GLY A 652 28.12 16.83 44.22
N SER A 653 27.38 17.33 45.22
CA SER A 653 26.72 16.47 46.22
C SER A 653 25.49 15.78 45.65
N VAL A 654 25.43 14.46 45.74
CA VAL A 654 24.32 13.64 45.22
C VAL A 654 23.00 13.98 45.94
N GLU A 655 23.10 14.40 47.20
CA GLU A 655 21.97 14.82 48.03
C GLU A 655 21.26 16.05 47.45
N ALA A 656 22.00 17.00 46.86
CA ALA A 656 21.41 18.20 46.27
C ALA A 656 20.50 17.88 45.07
N TYR A 657 20.78 16.79 44.34
CA TYR A 657 19.97 16.34 43.20
C TYR A 657 18.80 15.45 43.64
N THR A 658 18.98 14.64 44.68
CA THR A 658 17.96 13.66 45.08
C THR A 658 16.93 14.21 46.07
N LEU A 659 17.31 15.17 46.94
CA LEU A 659 16.41 15.77 47.93
C LEU A 659 15.19 16.51 47.32
N PRO A 660 15.33 17.30 46.24
CA PRO A 660 14.18 17.95 45.58
C PRO A 660 13.15 16.95 45.02
N VAL A 661 13.51 15.69 44.83
CA VAL A 661 12.60 14.62 44.39
C VAL A 661 12.00 13.87 45.60
N THR A 662 12.84 13.57 46.59
CA THR A 662 12.44 12.79 47.77
C THR A 662 11.45 13.53 48.66
N VAL A 663 11.65 14.82 48.92
CA VAL A 663 10.78 15.59 49.83
C VAL A 663 9.34 15.66 49.30
N PRO A 664 9.06 16.07 48.04
CA PRO A 664 7.70 16.03 47.49
C PRO A 664 7.11 14.62 47.42
N ALA A 665 7.90 13.60 47.06
CA ALA A 665 7.43 12.22 46.99
C ALA A 665 6.92 11.70 48.36
N LEU A 666 7.62 12.04 49.44
CA LEU A 666 7.20 11.70 50.81
C LEU A 666 5.93 12.45 51.23
N LEU A 667 5.80 13.73 50.86
CA LEU A 667 4.60 14.52 51.13
C LEU A 667 3.38 13.97 50.39
N VAL A 668 3.52 13.63 49.10
CA VAL A 668 2.47 13.01 48.29
C VAL A 668 2.08 11.64 48.86
N GLY A 669 3.07 10.81 49.22
CA GLY A 669 2.84 9.53 49.89
C GLY A 669 2.10 9.68 51.22
N ALA A 670 2.42 10.70 52.01
CA ALA A 670 1.76 10.99 53.28
C ALA A 670 0.32 11.48 53.11
N VAL A 671 0.05 12.35 52.16
CA VAL A 671 -1.31 12.83 51.86
C VAL A 671 -2.15 11.70 51.24
N GLY A 672 -1.59 10.92 50.33
CA GLY A 672 -2.25 9.78 49.70
C GLY A 672 -2.71 8.75 50.74
N ARG A 673 -1.86 8.44 51.71
CA ARG A 673 -2.18 7.49 52.78
C ARG A 673 -3.12 8.03 53.85
N ARG A 674 -3.22 9.36 54.02
CA ARG A 674 -4.28 9.99 54.82
C ARG A 674 -5.65 9.87 54.17
N LYS A 675 -5.71 9.86 52.83
CA LYS A 675 -6.97 9.72 52.07
C LYS A 675 -7.39 8.26 51.89
N ASP A 676 -6.43 7.35 51.70
CA ASP A 676 -6.68 5.92 51.53
C ASP A 676 -5.78 5.08 52.47
N PRO A 677 -6.31 4.65 53.63
CA PRO A 677 -5.57 3.87 54.62
C PRO A 677 -5.08 2.51 54.12
N LEU A 678 -5.63 2.00 53.01
CA LEU A 678 -5.26 0.70 52.44
C LEU A 678 -3.96 0.73 51.62
N THR A 679 -3.44 1.93 51.31
CA THR A 679 -2.16 2.05 50.59
C THR A 679 -0.98 1.53 51.42
N SER A 680 -0.22 0.62 50.82
CA SER A 680 0.95 0.01 51.46
C SER A 680 2.04 1.06 51.75
N SER A 681 2.78 0.89 52.85
CA SER A 681 3.90 1.79 53.16
C SER A 681 5.01 1.76 52.10
N TRP A 682 5.13 0.65 51.36
CA TRP A 682 6.13 0.47 50.31
C TRP A 682 5.83 1.31 49.07
N THR A 683 4.58 1.36 48.64
CA THR A 683 4.14 2.19 47.50
C THR A 683 4.15 3.68 47.83
N ALA A 684 3.89 4.05 49.09
CA ALA A 684 3.82 5.45 49.51
C ALA A 684 5.20 6.09 49.77
N TYR A 685 6.13 5.37 50.40
CA TYR A 685 7.40 5.95 50.87
C TYR A 685 8.64 5.25 50.33
N GLY A 686 8.52 4.00 49.86
CA GLY A 686 9.68 3.19 49.47
C GLY A 686 10.48 3.82 48.33
N ALA A 687 9.81 4.18 47.24
CA ALA A 687 10.45 4.80 46.07
C ALA A 687 11.12 6.14 46.41
N GLY A 688 10.42 7.02 47.16
CA GLY A 688 10.98 8.31 47.58
C GLY A 688 12.21 8.17 48.45
N LEU A 689 12.18 7.28 49.47
CA LEU A 689 13.33 7.06 50.35
C LEU A 689 14.51 6.42 49.63
N SER A 690 14.26 5.48 48.71
CA SER A 690 15.35 4.83 47.97
C SER A 690 16.12 5.78 47.07
N VAL A 691 15.46 6.82 46.52
CA VAL A 691 16.07 7.76 45.57
C VAL A 691 17.17 8.61 46.21
N THR A 692 17.07 8.94 47.50
CA THR A 692 18.16 9.64 48.22
C THR A 692 19.07 8.68 48.98
N LEU A 693 18.51 7.70 49.70
CA LEU A 693 19.31 6.88 50.63
C LEU A 693 20.26 5.91 49.93
N VAL A 694 19.86 5.31 48.80
CA VAL A 694 20.70 4.32 48.11
C VAL A 694 21.90 4.99 47.41
N PRO A 695 21.72 6.04 46.59
CA PRO A 695 22.85 6.72 45.98
C PRO A 695 23.79 7.36 47.01
N SER A 696 23.25 7.95 48.09
CA SER A 696 24.06 8.56 49.15
C SER A 696 24.89 7.52 49.92
N LEU A 697 24.32 6.33 50.19
CA LEU A 697 25.06 5.20 50.79
C LEU A 697 26.18 4.69 49.87
N LEU A 698 25.91 4.55 48.57
CA LEU A 698 26.93 4.12 47.61
C LEU A 698 28.08 5.12 47.52
N THR A 699 27.79 6.43 47.54
CA THR A 699 28.84 7.45 47.57
C THR A 699 29.60 7.47 48.88
N ALA A 700 28.93 7.28 50.02
CA ALA A 700 29.58 7.22 51.33
C ALA A 700 30.58 6.05 51.44
N TRP A 701 30.36 4.96 50.71
CA TRP A 701 31.27 3.81 50.67
C TRP A 701 32.52 4.01 49.79
N ILE A 702 32.49 5.01 48.91
CA ILE A 702 33.58 5.31 47.96
C ILE A 702 34.39 6.51 48.47
N ASP A 703 33.76 7.46 49.14
CA ASP A 703 34.40 8.68 49.63
C ASP A 703 35.19 8.43 50.93
N PRO A 704 36.44 8.93 51.03
CA PRO A 704 37.25 8.85 52.26
C PRO A 704 36.79 9.80 53.39
N ASP A 705 35.82 10.66 53.13
CA ASP A 705 35.46 11.80 53.98
C ASP A 705 34.43 11.43 55.08
N TRP A 706 34.80 11.64 56.34
CA TRP A 706 33.98 11.32 57.54
C TRP A 706 32.64 12.07 57.76
N PRO A 707 32.39 13.31 57.25
CA PRO A 707 31.14 14.01 57.57
C PRO A 707 29.92 13.44 56.81
N ARG A 708 30.12 12.78 55.66
CA ARG A 708 29.02 12.24 54.83
C ARG A 708 28.38 10.99 55.46
N PRO A 709 29.12 9.97 55.92
CA PRO A 709 28.58 8.86 56.70
C PRO A 709 27.82 9.33 57.95
N LEU A 710 28.37 10.26 58.74
CA LEU A 710 27.69 10.78 59.93
C LEU A 710 26.33 11.42 59.64
N LEU A 711 26.24 12.27 58.61
CA LEU A 711 24.99 12.91 58.23
C LEU A 711 23.97 11.90 57.67
N LEU A 712 24.44 10.91 56.89
CA LEU A 712 23.63 9.82 56.39
C LEU A 712 23.10 8.94 57.53
N GLY A 713 23.94 8.59 58.50
CA GLY A 713 23.59 7.84 59.70
C GLY A 713 22.56 8.56 60.58
N VAL A 714 22.72 9.87 60.82
CA VAL A 714 21.74 10.67 61.56
C VAL A 714 20.40 10.73 60.81
N ALA A 715 20.42 10.92 59.49
CA ALA A 715 19.21 10.92 58.68
C ALA A 715 18.52 9.54 58.65
N ALA A 716 19.29 8.45 58.51
CA ALA A 716 18.78 7.09 58.54
C ALA A 716 18.19 6.73 59.91
N LEU A 717 18.80 7.17 61.01
CA LEU A 717 18.27 7.05 62.37
C LEU A 717 16.94 7.81 62.52
N ALA A 718 16.84 9.04 62.01
CA ALA A 718 15.58 9.77 62.03
C ALA A 718 14.47 9.02 61.26
N VAL A 719 14.78 8.50 60.06
CA VAL A 719 13.84 7.73 59.23
C VAL A 719 13.39 6.44 59.92
N THR A 720 14.28 5.72 60.61
CA THR A 720 13.93 4.51 61.38
C THR A 720 13.04 4.82 62.57
N LEU A 721 13.35 5.87 63.34
CA LEU A 721 12.55 6.29 64.49
C LEU A 721 11.14 6.72 64.07
N VAL A 722 11.01 7.46 62.96
CA VAL A 722 9.72 7.81 62.37
C VAL A 722 8.98 6.55 61.88
N GLY A 723 9.67 5.62 61.24
CA GLY A 723 9.13 4.32 60.83
C GLY A 723 8.61 3.50 62.02
N ALA A 724 9.36 3.45 63.12
CA ALA A 724 8.99 2.74 64.34
C ALA A 724 7.79 3.40 65.04
N ARG A 725 7.82 4.73 65.22
CA ARG A 725 6.75 5.49 65.87
C ARG A 725 5.41 5.35 65.14
N HIS A 726 5.43 5.32 63.81
CA HIS A 726 4.22 5.20 62.99
C HIS A 726 3.93 3.77 62.52
N ARG A 727 4.67 2.75 63.00
CA ARG A 727 4.53 1.33 62.64
C ARG A 727 4.59 1.07 61.12
N LEU A 728 5.50 1.74 60.42
CA LEU A 728 5.66 1.68 58.97
C LEU A 728 6.83 0.77 58.59
N ARG A 729 6.57 -0.27 57.79
CA ARG A 729 7.59 -1.25 57.40
C ARG A 729 8.64 -0.67 56.46
N ALA A 730 8.25 0.14 55.47
CA ALA A 730 9.19 0.63 54.45
C ALA A 730 10.25 1.62 55.02
N PRO A 731 9.88 2.66 55.80
CA PRO A 731 10.88 3.54 56.42
C PRO A 731 11.76 2.82 57.45
N LEU A 732 11.19 1.89 58.22
CA LEU A 732 11.95 1.11 59.21
C LEU A 732 13.01 0.23 58.55
N VAL A 733 12.66 -0.47 57.46
CA VAL A 733 13.58 -1.37 56.76
C VAL A 733 14.62 -0.58 55.96
N LEU A 734 14.22 0.45 55.22
CA LEU A 734 15.16 1.25 54.41
C LEU A 734 16.10 2.08 55.28
N GLY A 735 15.58 2.80 56.28
CA GLY A 735 16.43 3.54 57.20
C GLY A 735 17.32 2.61 58.04
N GLY A 736 16.79 1.46 58.48
CA GLY A 736 17.53 0.55 59.35
C GLY A 736 18.62 -0.20 58.61
N GLY A 737 18.34 -0.58 57.36
CA GLY A 737 19.34 -1.19 56.48
C GLY A 737 20.47 -0.22 56.15
N VAL A 738 20.16 1.03 55.81
CA VAL A 738 21.18 2.07 55.53
C VAL A 738 22.01 2.36 56.78
N LEU A 739 21.37 2.55 57.94
CA LEU A 739 22.07 2.77 59.21
C LEU A 739 22.99 1.59 59.59
N ALA A 740 22.55 0.36 59.37
CA ALA A 740 23.35 -0.84 59.63
C ALA A 740 24.54 -0.98 58.68
N LEU A 741 24.36 -0.69 57.39
CA LEU A 741 25.42 -0.74 56.39
C LEU A 741 26.45 0.39 56.59
N ASP A 742 25.99 1.58 56.97
CA ASP A 742 26.82 2.73 57.31
C ASP A 742 27.64 2.46 58.58
N ALA A 743 27.00 1.95 59.65
CA ALA A 743 27.70 1.52 60.86
C ALA A 743 28.69 0.37 60.61
N LEU A 744 28.35 -0.58 59.73
CA LEU A 744 29.26 -1.66 59.35
C LEU A 744 30.48 -1.14 58.58
N HIS A 745 30.28 -0.16 57.69
CA HIS A 745 31.37 0.48 56.95
C HIS A 745 32.35 1.18 57.91
N GLU A 746 31.84 1.96 58.86
CA GLU A 746 32.66 2.64 59.88
C GLU A 746 33.34 1.66 60.85
N LEU A 747 32.69 0.54 61.18
CA LEU A 747 33.28 -0.49 62.04
C LEU A 747 34.24 -1.43 61.30
N ALA A 748 34.18 -1.52 59.97
CA ALA A 748 35.01 -2.39 59.16
C ALA A 748 36.52 -2.25 59.45
N PRO A 749 37.13 -1.04 59.49
CA PRO A 749 38.56 -0.91 59.79
C PRO A 749 38.91 -1.42 61.20
N TYR A 750 38.04 -1.21 62.20
CA TYR A 750 38.25 -1.68 63.57
C TYR A 750 38.05 -3.21 63.70
N LEU A 751 37.07 -3.77 62.98
CA LEU A 751 36.83 -5.21 62.91
C LEU A 751 37.98 -5.94 62.21
N VAL A 752 38.57 -5.35 61.17
CA VAL A 752 39.77 -5.89 60.51
C VAL A 752 40.98 -5.83 61.44
N GLN A 753 41.13 -4.76 62.23
CA GLN A 753 42.18 -4.68 63.26
C GLN A 753 42.00 -5.73 64.37
N MET A 754 40.77 -5.93 64.88
CA MET A 754 40.48 -7.00 65.86
C MET A 754 40.65 -8.40 65.27
N ALA A 755 40.24 -8.62 64.01
CA ALA A 755 40.41 -9.89 63.31
C ALA A 755 41.89 -10.19 63.03
N GLY A 756 42.72 -9.16 62.80
CA GLY A 756 44.16 -9.28 62.70
C GLY A 756 44.83 -9.71 64.01
N ALA A 757 44.22 -9.40 65.16
CA ALA A 757 44.67 -9.81 66.49
C ALA A 757 44.17 -11.22 66.91
N LEU A 758 43.18 -11.78 66.19
CA LEU A 758 42.63 -13.11 66.45
C LEU A 758 43.35 -14.18 65.62
N PRO A 759 43.54 -15.41 66.16
CA PRO A 759 44.04 -16.53 65.36
C PRO A 759 43.14 -16.80 64.13
N ARG A 760 43.75 -17.04 62.96
CA ARG A 760 43.07 -17.18 61.65
C ARG A 760 41.96 -18.25 61.60
N TRP A 761 41.91 -19.18 62.55
CA TRP A 761 40.89 -20.25 62.64
C TRP A 761 39.59 -19.82 63.35
N VAL A 762 39.57 -18.67 64.03
CA VAL A 762 38.40 -18.19 64.78
C VAL A 762 37.25 -17.72 63.88
N PRO A 763 37.48 -16.94 62.80
CA PRO A 763 36.39 -16.52 61.89
C PRO A 763 35.60 -17.68 61.24
N PRO A 764 36.23 -18.73 60.68
CA PRO A 764 35.49 -19.87 60.14
C PRO A 764 34.79 -20.69 61.23
N ALA A 765 35.36 -20.77 62.44
CA ALA A 765 34.71 -21.44 63.57
C ALA A 765 33.43 -20.71 64.03
N LEU A 766 33.45 -19.38 64.10
CA LEU A 766 32.27 -18.55 64.38
C LEU A 766 31.22 -18.67 63.27
N ALA A 767 31.62 -18.64 61.99
CA ALA A 767 30.72 -18.87 60.87
C ALA A 767 30.04 -20.25 60.95
N GLY A 768 30.80 -21.29 61.30
CA GLY A 768 30.28 -22.64 61.54
C GLY A 768 29.30 -22.72 62.71
N LEU A 769 29.58 -22.01 63.81
CA LEU A 769 28.71 -21.94 64.99
C LEU A 769 27.38 -21.22 64.68
N VAL A 770 27.43 -20.15 63.90
CA VAL A 770 26.24 -19.41 63.44
C VAL A 770 25.40 -20.27 62.49
N LEU A 771 26.03 -20.99 61.55
CA LEU A 771 25.33 -21.93 60.66
C LEU A 771 24.69 -23.08 61.45
N LEU A 772 25.35 -23.59 62.49
CA LEU A 772 24.80 -24.60 63.40
C LEU A 772 23.61 -24.06 64.20
N ALA A 773 23.69 -22.83 64.72
CA ALA A 773 22.59 -22.20 65.45
C ALA A 773 21.36 -21.90 64.56
N LEU A 774 21.59 -21.45 63.31
CA LEU A 774 20.54 -21.26 62.31
C LEU A 774 19.93 -22.60 61.87
N GLY A 775 20.75 -23.64 61.69
CA GLY A 775 20.28 -24.99 61.42
C GLY A 775 19.42 -25.55 62.56
N ALA A 776 19.84 -25.34 63.81
CA ALA A 776 19.13 -25.81 65.00
C ALA A 776 17.76 -25.11 65.20
N THR A 777 17.69 -23.80 64.95
CA THR A 777 16.43 -23.03 65.04
C THR A 777 15.46 -23.37 63.90
N TYR A 778 15.97 -23.73 62.72
CA TYR A 778 15.14 -24.23 61.62
C TYR A 778 14.54 -25.60 61.95
N GLU A 779 15.33 -26.49 62.54
CA GLU A 779 14.86 -27.81 62.94
C GLU A 779 13.83 -27.75 64.08
N GLN A 780 14.00 -26.84 65.04
CA GLN A 780 12.98 -26.56 66.08
C GLN A 780 11.64 -26.12 65.47
N ARG A 781 11.63 -25.19 64.50
CA ARG A 781 10.39 -24.73 63.85
C ARG A 781 9.67 -25.85 63.08
N ILE A 782 10.41 -26.78 62.47
CA ILE A 782 9.84 -27.94 61.78
C ILE A 782 9.29 -28.97 62.78
N ARG A 783 9.99 -29.18 63.90
CA ARG A 783 9.54 -30.09 64.95
C ARG A 783 8.26 -29.60 65.62
N ASP A 784 8.15 -28.30 65.88
CA ASP A 784 6.93 -27.70 66.43
C ASP A 784 5.75 -27.78 65.45
N ALA A 785 5.99 -27.55 64.16
CA ALA A 785 4.97 -27.72 63.12
C ALA A 785 4.45 -29.16 63.01
N ARG A 786 5.33 -30.17 63.16
CA ARG A 786 4.94 -31.59 63.18
C ARG A 786 4.20 -31.97 64.46
N ARG A 787 4.62 -31.44 65.61
CA ARG A 787 3.97 -31.67 66.91
C ARG A 787 2.54 -31.13 66.94
N VAL A 788 2.30 -29.96 66.34
CA VAL A 788 0.95 -29.39 66.17
C VAL A 788 0.09 -30.28 65.25
N ARG A 789 0.68 -30.85 64.19
CA ARG A 789 -0.01 -31.77 63.28
C ARG A 789 -0.44 -33.08 63.96
N ASP A 790 0.42 -33.64 64.81
CA ASP A 790 0.14 -34.91 65.51
C ASP A 790 -0.81 -34.76 66.70
N VAL A 791 -0.95 -33.54 67.25
CA VAL A 791 -2.00 -33.21 68.23
C VAL A 791 -3.35 -33.03 67.54
N LEU A 792 -3.40 -32.34 66.39
CA LEU A 792 -4.62 -32.22 65.58
C LEU A 792 -5.09 -33.54 64.97
N GLY A 793 -4.16 -34.46 64.67
CA GLY A 793 -4.48 -35.80 64.18
C GLY A 793 -5.09 -36.74 65.22
N ARG A 794 -4.91 -36.47 66.52
CA ARG A 794 -5.48 -37.28 67.63
C ARG A 794 -6.83 -36.78 68.14
N MET A 795 -7.32 -35.63 67.66
CA MET A 795 -8.64 -35.08 67.99
C MET A 795 -9.71 -35.38 66.91
N ARG A 796 -9.37 -36.18 65.90
CA ARG A 796 -10.31 -36.82 64.97
C ARG A 796 -10.36 -38.31 65.29
#